data_AF-Q54MS0-F1
#
_entry.id   AF-Q54MS0-F1
#
_cell.length_a   1.000
_cell.length_b   1.000
_cell.length_c   1.000
_cell.angle_alpha   90.00
_cell.angle_beta   90.00
_cell.angle_gamma   90.00
#
_symmetry.space_group_name_H-M   'P 1'
#
loop_
_entity.id
_entity.type
_entity.pdbx_description
1 polymer ?
#
loop_
_entity_poly.entity_id
_entity_poly.type
_entity_poly.pdbx_seq_one_letter_code
_entity_poly.pdbx_strand_id
1 'polypeptide(L)'
;MDIDNEKSNKTYKLYKQVFNNKFLSNSIYRNVYKFNQQITDCYSHGRSLFKYCVNYQEATLDWIISNKKYSLLFDKIKSNHCFNKTELSFDHLIIVIKQIMNLENDCSANNNNNNNNSGENDKENKETNLELLKQFFKINSNNLFNIKLNHPNLTYYRDINLIEFAIHTQYNKIIFKNNGGDNDDDDYLDLSLKIGNLEIIKFIHKEMGITCFKDKLKALHFSLMSENRNKVVEYLLDEIKYQPPTLYSGIFDKFFENLIQLEFKLFKRLYQLGSPILYHSYAIPYLINEKFNDTLNDSKINFKNKLLDFIQCSIFVCSLGYFNDKFNKNIDYNSLLLKIEKILNSNNLETTSSSSSSSSSTIFSKFKNIFIDSTNNNNNKNNKNNNNNNNEIDYFIEKEIKRIFIFEFLVPLDFIKRDVLCMKVIDFAREYGEYNLLTSSLDKFKNQTSIVDICTSILKIANFNSDSKLINFLENNYFNHKELVSFLKINDKVDEDTSLVYYISNINNYYNFDNNNNNNTNINNNNNNKFENLFDTKKIKIQDQIQYLSIILKNSINSLIPNRVLLQHILLNNEIGIVFENIEQIMNVISGYNSKIWNEFSEISKKNLKSDNFEIVTPPLDRLFSAVLFVGNKELFKFIFRKYKDYFKWDSQIIGIKVVRSNDLDFIQFLFDNDIGNLKFSINFCTNRVSIKYMTETLGLYFSEDLLVSICENQNINNWNSNYIFNYILNFKINNLNHYQYVVIPQTMKNYKYCKSIEINICNGSLLSERVKIINNSTHFNRDTMEKWFFENTRNIAKIIALGNYYHLVDLLNEIEQYSNSFVGCNPKYIFKRSYNIAHVGIEYNPKIKNIIKSILESLNQISNIQSW
;
A
#
# COMPACT_ATOMS: atom_id res chain seq x y z
N MET A 1 -32.80 -1.77 8.64
CA MET A 1 -33.89 -2.12 9.58
C MET A 1 -35.18 -1.98 8.81
N ASP A 2 -35.66 -3.11 8.30
CA ASP A 2 -36.93 -3.24 7.61
C ASP A 2 -38.07 -3.07 8.63
N ILE A 3 -38.93 -2.07 8.42
CA ILE A 3 -40.14 -1.89 9.23
C ILE A 3 -41.27 -2.62 8.50
N ASP A 4 -41.77 -3.69 9.11
CA ASP A 4 -42.91 -4.49 8.63
C ASP A 4 -44.05 -3.65 8.03
N ASN A 5 -44.39 -3.93 6.77
CA ASN A 5 -45.46 -3.28 6.00
C ASN A 5 -46.83 -3.30 6.71
N GLU A 6 -47.09 -4.30 7.55
CA GLU A 6 -48.34 -4.40 8.30
C GLU A 6 -48.45 -3.31 9.38
N LYS A 7 -47.31 -2.98 10.01
CA LYS A 7 -47.19 -1.86 10.95
C LYS A 7 -47.40 -0.53 10.21
N SER A 8 -46.76 -0.35 9.05
CA SER A 8 -46.90 0.85 8.20
C SER A 8 -48.37 1.16 7.87
N ASN A 9 -49.16 0.15 7.47
CA ASN A 9 -50.58 0.34 7.14
C ASN A 9 -51.45 0.65 8.37
N LYS A 10 -51.23 -0.01 9.51
CA LYS A 10 -51.92 0.32 10.77
C LYS A 10 -51.58 1.74 11.22
N THR A 11 -50.32 2.13 11.11
CA THR A 11 -49.84 3.48 11.39
C THR A 11 -50.52 4.50 10.48
N TYR A 12 -50.58 4.27 9.16
CA TYR A 12 -51.25 5.17 8.21
C TYR A 12 -52.76 5.33 8.50
N LYS A 13 -53.48 4.25 8.83
CA LYS A 13 -54.90 4.32 9.23
C LYS A 13 -55.11 5.13 10.50
N LEU A 14 -54.27 4.92 11.52
CA LEU A 14 -54.30 5.69 12.76
C LEU A 14 -54.04 7.18 12.49
N TYR A 15 -53.03 7.49 11.67
CA TYR A 15 -52.74 8.85 11.20
C TYR A 15 -54.00 9.49 10.61
N LYS A 16 -54.68 8.82 9.67
CA LYS A 16 -55.87 9.37 9.01
C LYS A 16 -57.04 9.64 9.98
N GLN A 17 -57.26 8.76 10.97
CA GLN A 17 -58.30 8.94 11.99
C GLN A 17 -58.01 10.12 12.92
N VAL A 18 -56.75 10.28 13.31
CA VAL A 18 -56.28 11.37 14.18
C VAL A 18 -56.38 12.72 13.47
N PHE A 19 -55.97 12.79 12.20
CA PHE A 19 -55.97 14.04 11.42
C PHE A 19 -57.35 14.46 10.91
N ASN A 20 -58.31 13.54 10.78
CA ASN A 20 -59.71 13.88 10.51
C ASN A 20 -60.41 14.50 11.74
N ASN A 21 -59.88 14.30 12.94
CA ASN A 21 -60.39 14.96 14.14
C ASN A 21 -59.66 16.29 14.34
N LYS A 22 -60.33 17.39 13.94
CA LYS A 22 -59.75 18.76 13.99
C LYS A 22 -59.19 19.13 15.37
N PHE A 23 -59.83 18.69 16.46
CA PHE A 23 -59.38 18.96 17.82
C PHE A 23 -58.07 18.20 18.15
N LEU A 24 -58.01 16.91 17.83
CA LEU A 24 -56.80 16.07 18.03
C LEU A 24 -55.63 16.56 17.16
N SER A 25 -55.88 16.87 15.88
CA SER A 25 -54.87 17.41 14.95
C SER A 25 -54.23 18.70 15.49
N ASN A 26 -55.04 19.63 16.01
CA ASN A 26 -54.54 20.88 16.57
C ASN A 26 -53.73 20.65 17.86
N SER A 27 -54.14 19.69 18.70
CA SER A 27 -53.43 19.37 19.95
C SER A 27 -52.06 18.72 19.67
N ILE A 28 -51.98 17.83 18.68
CA ILE A 28 -50.73 17.19 18.23
C ILE A 28 -49.79 18.21 17.61
N TYR A 29 -50.30 19.06 16.71
CA TYR A 29 -49.50 20.11 16.09
C TYR A 29 -48.84 21.01 17.14
N ARG A 30 -49.58 21.39 18.17
CA ARG A 30 -49.07 22.24 19.26
C ARG A 30 -47.98 21.56 20.08
N ASN A 31 -48.07 20.25 20.31
CA ASN A 31 -47.05 19.50 21.05
C ASN A 31 -45.79 19.22 20.20
N VAL A 32 -45.95 18.87 18.93
CA VAL A 32 -44.81 18.67 17.99
C VAL A 32 -44.05 19.98 17.80
N TYR A 33 -44.75 21.10 17.68
CA TYR A 33 -44.12 22.42 17.59
C TYR A 33 -43.24 22.72 18.81
N LYS A 34 -43.74 22.47 20.04
CA LYS A 34 -42.96 22.65 21.28
C LYS A 34 -41.74 21.72 21.36
N PHE A 35 -41.89 20.46 20.94
CA PHE A 35 -40.80 19.49 20.96
C PHE A 35 -39.70 19.86 19.96
N ASN A 36 -40.08 20.30 18.76
CA ASN A 36 -39.12 20.77 17.76
C ASN A 36 -38.36 22.01 18.24
N GLN A 37 -39.02 22.92 18.96
CA GLN A 37 -38.38 24.09 19.56
C GLN A 37 -37.26 23.70 20.54
N GLN A 38 -37.52 22.72 21.42
CA GLN A 38 -36.52 22.23 22.38
C GLN A 38 -35.30 21.59 21.71
N ILE A 39 -35.50 20.92 20.58
CA ILE A 39 -34.40 20.29 19.83
C ILE A 39 -33.59 21.34 19.06
N THR A 40 -34.25 22.35 18.49
CA THR A 40 -33.57 23.40 17.73
C THR A 40 -32.71 24.32 18.58
N ASP A 41 -33.01 24.51 19.86
CA ASP A 41 -32.22 25.40 20.73
C ASP A 41 -30.88 24.81 21.22
N CYS A 42 -30.55 23.57 20.84
CA CYS A 42 -29.25 22.94 21.16
C CYS A 42 -28.11 23.45 20.23
N TYR A 43 -27.80 24.75 20.29
CA TYR A 43 -27.00 25.49 19.30
C TYR A 43 -25.48 25.63 19.59
N SER A 44 -24.85 24.81 20.44
CA SER A 44 -23.42 25.07 20.78
C SER A 44 -22.36 24.30 19.97
N HIS A 45 -22.69 23.26 19.18
CA HIS A 45 -21.65 22.38 18.58
C HIS A 45 -21.88 21.95 17.11
N GLY A 46 -22.21 22.91 16.23
CA GLY A 46 -21.78 22.87 14.82
C GLY A 46 -22.33 21.80 13.86
N ARG A 47 -23.31 20.97 14.25
CA ARG A 47 -24.03 20.06 13.35
C ARG A 47 -25.52 20.02 13.69
N SER A 48 -26.29 20.99 13.19
CA SER A 48 -27.74 20.84 13.17
C SER A 48 -28.10 19.67 12.26
N LEU A 49 -28.53 18.55 12.84
CA LEU A 49 -29.05 17.41 12.09
C LEU A 49 -30.46 17.66 11.52
N PHE A 50 -31.11 18.79 11.89
CA PHE A 50 -32.42 19.17 11.36
C PHE A 50 -32.33 20.52 10.64
N LYS A 51 -32.03 20.44 9.34
CA LYS A 51 -31.95 21.56 8.41
C LYS A 51 -33.29 22.29 8.32
N TYR A 52 -33.22 23.62 8.35
CA TYR A 52 -34.32 24.57 8.10
C TYR A 52 -35.38 24.01 7.14
N CYS A 53 -36.61 23.85 7.62
CA CYS A 53 -37.76 23.70 6.73
C CYS A 53 -37.91 25.01 5.94
N VAL A 54 -37.69 24.96 4.63
CA VAL A 54 -38.00 26.06 3.70
C VAL A 54 -39.35 25.83 3.05
N ASN A 55 -40.07 26.91 2.76
CA ASN A 55 -41.33 26.83 2.03
C ASN A 55 -41.09 26.40 0.57
N TYR A 56 -42.13 25.89 -0.10
CA TYR A 56 -42.05 25.43 -1.50
C TYR A 56 -41.41 26.47 -2.44
N GLN A 57 -41.74 27.75 -2.27
CA GLN A 57 -41.22 28.86 -3.09
C GLN A 57 -39.75 29.17 -2.80
N GLU A 58 -39.27 28.94 -1.57
CA GLU A 58 -37.90 29.24 -1.12
C GLU A 58 -36.91 28.10 -1.40
N ALA A 59 -37.41 26.90 -1.68
CA ALA A 59 -36.58 25.73 -1.97
C ALA A 59 -35.88 25.85 -3.33
N THR A 60 -34.68 26.44 -3.35
CA THR A 60 -33.82 26.54 -4.55
C THR A 60 -33.35 25.16 -5.02
N LEU A 61 -32.87 25.06 -6.27
CA LEU A 61 -32.31 23.82 -6.81
C LEU A 61 -31.16 23.29 -5.95
N ASP A 62 -30.26 24.18 -5.52
CA ASP A 62 -29.14 23.89 -4.62
C ASP A 62 -29.63 23.27 -3.31
N TRP A 63 -30.68 23.83 -2.73
CA TRP A 63 -31.26 23.30 -1.51
C TRP A 63 -31.88 21.93 -1.76
N ILE A 64 -32.62 21.76 -2.86
CA ILE A 64 -33.26 20.49 -3.22
C ILE A 64 -32.20 19.39 -3.38
N ILE A 65 -31.10 19.67 -4.09
CA ILE A 65 -29.99 18.76 -4.32
C ILE A 65 -29.25 18.44 -3.01
N SER A 66 -28.88 19.48 -2.24
CA SER A 66 -28.15 19.34 -0.97
C SER A 66 -28.93 18.56 0.10
N ASN A 67 -30.27 18.52 -0.05
CA ASN A 67 -31.18 17.80 0.85
C ASN A 67 -31.74 16.51 0.26
N LYS A 68 -31.37 16.15 -0.97
CA LYS A 68 -31.88 14.99 -1.70
C LYS A 68 -33.42 14.94 -1.74
N LYS A 69 -34.07 16.10 -1.90
CA LYS A 69 -35.54 16.23 -1.96
C LYS A 69 -36.04 16.13 -3.40
N TYR A 70 -35.67 15.07 -4.12
CA TYR A 70 -35.92 14.96 -5.56
C TYR A 70 -37.41 14.85 -5.93
N SER A 71 -38.28 14.37 -5.03
CA SER A 71 -39.73 14.46 -5.24
C SER A 71 -40.19 15.91 -5.45
N LEU A 72 -39.62 16.85 -4.68
CA LEU A 72 -39.88 18.28 -4.82
C LEU A 72 -39.29 18.86 -6.11
N LEU A 73 -38.14 18.35 -6.58
CA LEU A 73 -37.58 18.70 -7.90
C LEU A 73 -38.59 18.35 -9.00
N PHE A 74 -39.09 17.12 -9.00
CA PHE A 74 -40.04 16.66 -10.01
C PHE A 74 -41.37 17.41 -9.93
N ASP A 75 -41.89 17.68 -8.74
CA ASP A 75 -43.10 18.48 -8.55
C ASP A 75 -42.92 19.90 -9.10
N LYS A 76 -41.77 20.55 -8.85
CA LYS A 76 -41.44 21.87 -9.41
C LYS A 76 -41.37 21.86 -10.93
N ILE A 77 -40.76 20.83 -11.53
CA ILE A 77 -40.71 20.68 -12.99
C ILE A 77 -42.12 20.51 -13.56
N LYS A 78 -42.93 19.64 -12.96
CA LYS A 78 -44.33 19.40 -13.36
C LYS A 78 -45.20 20.65 -13.20
N SER A 79 -44.94 21.47 -12.18
CA SER A 79 -45.66 22.73 -11.94
C SER A 79 -45.15 23.90 -12.80
N ASN A 80 -44.32 23.65 -13.82
CA ASN A 80 -43.68 24.64 -14.69
C ASN A 80 -42.85 25.71 -13.94
N HIS A 81 -42.19 25.35 -12.85
CA HIS A 81 -41.32 26.27 -12.11
C HIS A 81 -40.05 26.57 -12.89
N CYS A 82 -39.74 27.87 -13.08
CA CYS A 82 -38.51 28.33 -13.70
C CYS A 82 -37.44 28.57 -12.62
N PHE A 83 -36.35 27.82 -12.66
CA PHE A 83 -35.23 27.95 -11.72
C PHE A 83 -34.36 29.14 -12.12
N ASN A 84 -33.86 29.88 -11.12
CA ASN A 84 -33.03 31.04 -11.38
C ASN A 84 -31.72 30.66 -12.08
N LYS A 85 -31.19 31.60 -12.87
CA LYS A 85 -29.91 31.44 -13.58
C LYS A 85 -28.76 31.01 -12.65
N THR A 86 -28.73 31.52 -11.43
CA THR A 86 -27.70 31.23 -10.41
C THR A 86 -27.79 29.82 -9.84
N GLU A 87 -28.93 29.15 -9.98
CA GLU A 87 -29.19 27.80 -9.43
C GLU A 87 -28.75 26.69 -10.40
N LEU A 88 -28.60 27.01 -11.70
CA LEU A 88 -28.33 26.08 -12.78
C LEU A 88 -26.82 25.93 -13.05
N SER A 89 -26.08 25.38 -12.09
CA SER A 89 -24.64 25.07 -12.23
C SER A 89 -24.39 23.76 -13.00
N PHE A 90 -23.15 23.53 -13.48
CA PHE A 90 -22.77 22.29 -14.16
C PHE A 90 -23.10 21.04 -13.34
N ASP A 91 -22.70 21.05 -12.05
CA ASP A 91 -22.94 19.94 -11.14
C ASP A 91 -24.44 19.74 -10.88
N HIS A 92 -25.19 20.83 -10.73
CA HIS A 92 -26.65 20.75 -10.55
C HIS A 92 -27.33 20.17 -11.78
N LEU A 93 -26.94 20.58 -12.99
CA LEU A 93 -27.50 20.03 -14.23
C LEU A 93 -27.19 18.54 -14.39
N ILE A 94 -25.95 18.11 -14.10
CA ILE A 94 -25.62 16.68 -14.09
C ILE A 94 -26.50 15.92 -13.11
N ILE A 95 -26.71 16.45 -11.90
CA ILE A 95 -27.55 15.79 -10.89
C ILE A 95 -29.00 15.75 -11.38
N VAL A 96 -29.55 16.85 -11.89
CA VAL A 96 -30.92 16.90 -12.42
C VAL A 96 -31.11 15.87 -13.53
N ILE A 97 -30.21 15.83 -14.51
CA ILE A 97 -30.29 14.86 -15.61
C ILE A 97 -30.21 13.43 -15.09
N LYS A 98 -29.23 13.13 -14.21
CA LYS A 98 -29.10 11.80 -13.60
C LYS A 98 -30.36 11.40 -12.82
N GLN A 99 -30.96 12.32 -12.06
CA GLN A 99 -32.15 12.03 -11.26
C GLN A 99 -33.40 11.84 -12.13
N ILE A 100 -33.59 12.65 -13.17
CA ILE A 100 -34.72 12.47 -14.11
C ILE A 100 -34.57 11.14 -14.87
N MET A 101 -33.35 10.76 -15.28
CA MET A 101 -33.12 9.47 -15.94
C MET A 101 -33.26 8.28 -14.99
N ASN A 102 -32.88 8.43 -13.72
CA ASN A 102 -32.97 7.37 -12.71
C ASN A 102 -34.40 7.12 -12.19
N LEU A 103 -35.39 7.96 -12.54
CA LEU A 103 -36.80 7.71 -12.20
C LEU A 103 -37.28 6.33 -12.67
N GLU A 104 -36.66 5.75 -13.70
CA GLU A 104 -36.91 4.38 -14.19
C GLU A 104 -36.67 3.29 -13.12
N ASN A 105 -35.70 3.48 -12.22
CA ASN A 105 -35.23 2.41 -11.34
C ASN A 105 -36.01 2.28 -10.03
N ASP A 106 -36.58 3.38 -9.51
CA ASP A 106 -37.25 3.35 -8.21
C ASP A 106 -38.71 2.89 -8.30
N CYS A 107 -39.41 3.13 -9.42
CA CYS A 107 -40.79 2.65 -9.60
C CYS A 107 -40.88 1.16 -9.95
N SER A 108 -39.87 0.61 -10.63
CA SER A 108 -39.83 -0.81 -11.04
C SER A 108 -39.48 -1.76 -9.89
N ALA A 109 -38.73 -1.30 -8.88
CA ALA A 109 -38.29 -2.14 -7.77
C ALA A 109 -39.43 -2.67 -6.87
N ASN A 110 -40.60 -2.02 -6.83
CA ASN A 110 -41.70 -2.40 -5.93
C ASN A 110 -42.82 -3.24 -6.57
N ASN A 111 -42.86 -3.41 -7.89
CA ASN A 111 -43.93 -4.15 -8.56
C ASN A 111 -43.54 -5.56 -9.04
N ASN A 112 -42.38 -6.07 -8.61
CA ASN A 112 -41.84 -7.37 -9.04
C ASN A 112 -42.56 -8.62 -8.50
N ASN A 113 -43.83 -8.53 -8.07
CA ASN A 113 -44.59 -9.69 -7.63
C ASN A 113 -45.91 -9.96 -8.38
N ASN A 114 -46.14 -9.40 -9.58
CA ASN A 114 -47.23 -9.89 -10.44
C ASN A 114 -46.94 -9.80 -11.95
N ASN A 115 -46.63 -10.97 -12.53
CA ASN A 115 -46.80 -11.45 -13.91
C ASN A 115 -46.79 -10.49 -15.13
N ASN A 116 -45.70 -10.61 -15.91
CA ASN A 116 -45.61 -10.89 -17.36
C ASN A 116 -46.28 -10.02 -18.45
N ASN A 117 -46.76 -8.82 -18.18
CA ASN A 117 -47.15 -7.87 -19.25
C ASN A 117 -46.41 -6.51 -19.21
N SER A 118 -45.12 -6.48 -18.86
CA SER A 118 -44.36 -5.22 -18.64
C SER A 118 -43.77 -4.53 -19.88
N GLY A 119 -43.89 -5.11 -21.08
CA GLY A 119 -43.26 -4.54 -22.29
C GLY A 119 -43.83 -3.20 -22.77
N GLU A 120 -45.10 -2.91 -22.49
CA GLU A 120 -45.72 -1.63 -22.87
C GLU A 120 -45.44 -0.52 -21.84
N ASN A 121 -45.36 -0.85 -20.54
CA ASN A 121 -45.12 0.15 -19.49
C ASN A 121 -43.70 0.74 -19.54
N ASP A 122 -42.69 -0.02 -19.97
CA ASP A 122 -41.30 0.50 -20.05
C ASP A 122 -41.13 1.58 -21.13
N LYS A 123 -41.92 1.51 -22.22
CA LYS A 123 -41.92 2.57 -23.24
C LYS A 123 -42.61 3.83 -22.72
N GLU A 124 -43.74 3.68 -22.03
CA GLU A 124 -44.50 4.80 -21.47
C GLU A 124 -43.69 5.55 -20.38
N ASN A 125 -42.91 4.82 -19.57
CA ASN A 125 -42.00 5.41 -18.57
C ASN A 125 -40.82 6.18 -19.21
N LYS A 126 -40.23 5.64 -20.29
CA LYS A 126 -39.16 6.34 -21.03
C LYS A 126 -39.65 7.62 -21.68
N GLU A 127 -40.85 7.59 -22.26
CA GLU A 127 -41.45 8.77 -22.86
C GLU A 127 -41.78 9.82 -21.80
N THR A 128 -42.30 9.43 -20.63
CA THR A 128 -42.60 10.39 -19.54
C THR A 128 -41.34 11.03 -18.93
N ASN A 129 -40.24 10.30 -18.75
CA ASN A 129 -38.98 10.88 -18.25
C ASN A 129 -38.32 11.79 -19.28
N LEU A 130 -38.33 11.40 -20.55
CA LEU A 130 -37.87 12.25 -21.64
C LEU A 130 -38.72 13.52 -21.74
N GLU A 131 -40.03 13.41 -21.53
CA GLU A 131 -40.94 14.55 -21.54
C GLU A 131 -40.71 15.48 -20.34
N LEU A 132 -40.43 14.95 -19.14
CA LEU A 132 -40.01 15.75 -17.98
C LEU A 132 -38.70 16.48 -18.25
N LEU A 133 -37.72 15.83 -18.89
CA LEU A 133 -36.45 16.44 -19.22
C LEU A 133 -36.62 17.53 -20.28
N LYS A 134 -37.39 17.27 -21.35
CA LYS A 134 -37.76 18.28 -22.36
C LYS A 134 -38.51 19.43 -21.72
N GLN A 135 -39.44 19.16 -20.81
CA GLN A 135 -40.19 20.18 -20.09
C GLN A 135 -39.23 21.04 -19.24
N PHE A 136 -38.30 20.43 -18.50
CA PHE A 136 -37.27 21.16 -17.75
C PHE A 136 -36.43 22.06 -18.66
N PHE A 137 -35.90 21.53 -19.78
CA PHE A 137 -35.12 22.32 -20.74
C PHE A 137 -35.95 23.42 -21.40
N LYS A 138 -37.22 23.16 -21.73
CA LYS A 138 -38.13 24.13 -22.35
C LYS A 138 -38.45 25.29 -21.41
N ILE A 139 -38.77 25.00 -20.15
CA ILE A 139 -39.11 26.03 -19.15
C ILE A 139 -37.88 26.89 -18.82
N ASN A 140 -36.72 26.26 -18.70
CA ASN A 140 -35.48 26.92 -18.27
C ASN A 140 -34.60 27.38 -19.44
N SER A 141 -35.07 27.28 -20.69
CA SER A 141 -34.27 27.51 -21.90
C SER A 141 -33.56 28.85 -21.88
N ASN A 142 -34.29 29.94 -21.61
CA ASN A 142 -33.73 31.29 -21.53
C ASN A 142 -32.61 31.42 -20.50
N ASN A 143 -32.71 30.70 -19.37
CA ASN A 143 -31.64 30.70 -18.37
C ASN A 143 -30.47 29.83 -18.84
N LEU A 144 -30.74 28.61 -19.30
CA LEU A 144 -29.74 27.64 -19.75
C LEU A 144 -28.87 28.16 -20.90
N PHE A 145 -29.45 28.82 -21.90
CA PHE A 145 -28.69 29.38 -23.03
C PHE A 145 -27.83 30.58 -22.64
N ASN A 146 -28.21 31.30 -21.59
CA ASN A 146 -27.46 32.47 -21.12
C ASN A 146 -26.41 32.12 -20.05
N ILE A 147 -26.34 30.87 -19.58
CA ILE A 147 -25.39 30.44 -18.54
C ILE A 147 -24.09 29.98 -19.18
N LYS A 148 -22.98 30.41 -18.57
CA LYS A 148 -21.67 29.80 -18.75
C LYS A 148 -21.49 28.74 -17.67
N LEU A 149 -21.34 27.48 -18.07
CA LEU A 149 -21.20 26.38 -17.12
C LEU A 149 -19.73 26.16 -16.80
N ASN A 150 -19.34 26.27 -15.53
CA ASN A 150 -17.98 25.94 -15.11
C ASN A 150 -17.79 24.42 -15.05
N HIS A 151 -16.94 23.84 -15.91
CA HIS A 151 -16.64 22.42 -15.85
C HIS A 151 -15.61 22.14 -14.72
N PRO A 152 -15.86 21.19 -13.79
CA PRO A 152 -15.02 20.99 -12.60
C PRO A 152 -13.64 20.38 -12.92
N ASN A 153 -13.56 19.52 -13.93
CA ASN A 153 -12.29 18.99 -14.39
C ASN A 153 -11.78 19.91 -15.49
N LEU A 154 -10.60 20.50 -15.31
CA LEU A 154 -9.89 21.41 -16.22
C LEU A 154 -9.76 20.86 -17.67
N THR A 155 -10.85 20.75 -18.42
CA THR A 155 -10.83 20.70 -19.87
C THR A 155 -10.52 22.13 -20.34
N TYR A 156 -10.00 22.28 -21.56
CA TYR A 156 -9.55 23.57 -22.12
C TYR A 156 -10.60 24.70 -22.05
N TYR A 157 -11.86 24.35 -21.80
CA TYR A 157 -12.99 25.23 -21.67
C TYR A 157 -13.31 25.42 -20.18
N ARG A 158 -12.89 26.55 -19.61
CA ARG A 158 -13.25 26.92 -18.23
C ARG A 158 -14.75 27.18 -18.11
N ASP A 159 -15.30 27.86 -19.11
CA ASP A 159 -16.72 28.05 -19.33
C ASP A 159 -17.10 27.20 -20.53
N ILE A 160 -18.05 26.28 -20.38
CA ILE A 160 -18.66 25.59 -21.51
C ILE A 160 -20.06 26.13 -21.79
N ASN A 161 -20.41 26.24 -23.06
CA ASN A 161 -21.78 26.53 -23.49
C ASN A 161 -22.66 25.26 -23.38
N LEU A 162 -23.98 25.41 -23.56
CA LEU A 162 -24.91 24.28 -23.42
C LEU A 162 -24.65 23.15 -24.45
N ILE A 163 -24.10 23.49 -25.62
CA ILE A 163 -23.74 22.53 -26.67
C ILE A 163 -22.52 21.70 -26.25
N GLU A 164 -21.46 22.34 -25.78
CA GLU A 164 -20.28 21.66 -25.24
C GLU A 164 -20.63 20.81 -24.02
N PHE A 165 -21.52 21.31 -23.15
CA PHE A 165 -22.10 20.51 -22.06
C PHE A 165 -22.81 19.29 -22.60
N ALA A 166 -23.64 19.44 -23.64
CA ALA A 166 -24.31 18.32 -24.28
C ALA A 166 -23.30 17.28 -24.81
N ILE A 167 -22.24 17.75 -25.46
CA ILE A 167 -21.18 16.91 -26.05
C ILE A 167 -20.44 16.15 -24.94
N HIS A 168 -20.09 16.83 -23.85
CA HIS A 168 -19.44 16.24 -22.68
C HIS A 168 -20.33 15.23 -21.95
N THR A 169 -21.63 15.49 -21.88
CA THR A 169 -22.58 14.64 -21.16
C THR A 169 -23.25 13.58 -22.04
N GLN A 170 -23.00 13.59 -23.34
CA GLN A 170 -23.58 12.71 -24.36
C GLN A 170 -25.11 12.90 -24.59
N TYR A 171 -25.71 14.00 -24.14
CA TYR A 171 -27.17 14.27 -24.26
C TYR A 171 -27.59 15.11 -25.49
N ASN A 172 -26.76 15.13 -26.53
CA ASN A 172 -26.89 16.00 -27.71
C ASN A 172 -28.28 15.99 -28.38
N LYS A 173 -28.89 14.82 -28.58
CA LYS A 173 -30.13 14.71 -29.37
C LYS A 173 -31.29 15.55 -28.84
N ILE A 174 -31.34 15.82 -27.54
CA ILE A 174 -32.40 16.61 -26.90
C ILE A 174 -32.16 18.11 -27.06
N ILE A 175 -30.91 18.54 -26.94
CA ILE A 175 -30.54 19.97 -26.93
C ILE A 175 -30.56 20.54 -28.36
N PHE A 176 -30.16 19.76 -29.36
CA PHE A 176 -30.04 20.26 -30.74
C PHE A 176 -31.35 20.28 -31.55
N LYS A 177 -32.29 19.34 -31.32
CA LYS A 177 -33.51 19.24 -32.17
C LYS A 177 -34.43 20.47 -32.11
N ASN A 178 -34.31 21.31 -31.10
CA ASN A 178 -35.19 22.46 -30.94
C ASN A 178 -34.61 23.77 -31.51
N ASN A 179 -33.31 23.82 -31.86
CA ASN A 179 -32.65 25.07 -32.21
C ASN A 179 -31.73 24.90 -33.44
N GLY A 180 -32.20 25.36 -34.60
CA GLY A 180 -31.38 25.56 -35.81
C GLY A 180 -30.69 26.92 -35.80
N GLY A 181 -29.89 27.20 -34.76
CA GLY A 181 -29.12 28.45 -34.67
C GLY A 181 -27.79 28.34 -35.40
N ASP A 182 -27.52 29.30 -36.28
CA ASP A 182 -26.22 29.55 -36.91
C ASP A 182 -25.17 29.90 -35.84
N ASN A 183 -24.50 28.90 -35.27
CA ASN A 183 -23.37 29.10 -34.39
C ASN A 183 -22.08 28.68 -35.11
N ASP A 184 -21.26 29.67 -35.49
CA ASP A 184 -19.94 29.57 -36.15
C ASP A 184 -18.82 28.95 -35.25
N ASP A 185 -19.17 28.10 -34.27
CA ASP A 185 -18.18 27.48 -33.40
C ASP A 185 -17.60 26.20 -34.03
N ASP A 186 -16.58 26.37 -34.89
CA ASP A 186 -15.87 25.29 -35.61
C ASP A 186 -15.13 24.26 -34.70
N ASP A 187 -15.05 24.47 -33.38
CA ASP A 187 -14.26 23.62 -32.47
C ASP A 187 -15.03 22.34 -32.02
N TYR A 188 -16.33 22.19 -32.35
CA TYR A 188 -17.13 21.05 -31.89
C TYR A 188 -16.61 19.69 -32.38
N LEU A 189 -16.10 19.64 -33.62
CA LEU A 189 -15.58 18.40 -34.19
C LEU A 189 -14.29 17.97 -33.46
N ASP A 190 -13.36 18.88 -33.20
CA ASP A 190 -12.12 18.60 -32.46
C ASP A 190 -12.39 18.11 -31.04
N LEU A 191 -13.34 18.75 -30.33
CA LEU A 191 -13.76 18.33 -29.00
C LEU A 191 -14.37 16.91 -29.01
N SER A 192 -15.20 16.62 -30.02
CA SER A 192 -15.84 15.31 -30.16
C SER A 192 -14.84 14.19 -30.44
N LEU A 193 -13.78 14.45 -31.21
CA LEU A 193 -12.68 13.50 -31.46
C LEU A 193 -11.94 13.14 -30.16
N LYS A 194 -11.67 14.15 -29.32
CA LYS A 194 -11.00 13.94 -28.02
C LYS A 194 -11.83 13.07 -27.07
N ILE A 195 -13.14 13.28 -27.03
CA ILE A 195 -14.06 12.46 -26.22
C ILE A 195 -14.17 11.06 -26.80
N GLY A 196 -14.18 10.93 -28.12
CA GLY A 196 -14.22 9.64 -28.80
C GLY A 196 -15.58 8.96 -28.88
N ASN A 197 -16.67 9.73 -28.72
CA ASN A 197 -18.00 9.21 -28.97
C ASN A 197 -18.30 9.31 -30.47
N LEU A 198 -18.25 8.16 -31.14
CA LEU A 198 -18.44 8.08 -32.59
C LEU A 198 -19.81 8.59 -33.06
N GLU A 199 -20.87 8.46 -32.25
CA GLU A 199 -22.19 8.99 -32.62
C GLU A 199 -22.20 10.52 -32.62
N ILE A 200 -21.52 11.13 -31.66
CA ILE A 200 -21.40 12.59 -31.56
C ILE A 200 -20.55 13.11 -32.72
N ILE A 201 -19.41 12.47 -33.00
CA ILE A 201 -18.55 12.80 -34.13
C ILE A 201 -19.36 12.70 -35.45
N LYS A 202 -20.14 11.63 -35.63
CA LYS A 202 -21.00 11.44 -36.81
C LYS A 202 -22.10 12.49 -36.90
N PHE A 203 -22.73 12.85 -35.78
CA PHE A 203 -23.76 13.88 -35.74
C PHE A 203 -23.20 15.24 -36.14
N ILE A 204 -22.09 15.67 -35.53
CA ILE A 204 -21.43 16.95 -35.83
C ILE A 204 -20.97 16.96 -37.30
N HIS A 205 -20.34 15.88 -37.76
CA HIS A 205 -19.85 15.79 -39.13
C HIS A 205 -20.97 15.77 -40.18
N LYS A 206 -21.98 14.90 -40.00
CA LYS A 206 -22.99 14.61 -41.05
C LYS A 206 -24.26 15.45 -40.92
N GLU A 207 -24.75 15.65 -39.69
CA GLU A 207 -26.02 16.36 -39.45
C GLU A 207 -25.80 17.88 -39.29
N MET A 208 -24.71 18.30 -38.66
CA MET A 208 -24.35 19.73 -38.57
C MET A 208 -23.52 20.23 -39.77
N GLY A 209 -23.01 19.31 -40.61
CA GLY A 209 -22.21 19.67 -41.78
C GLY A 209 -20.81 20.23 -41.46
N ILE A 210 -20.33 20.10 -40.22
CA ILE A 210 -19.01 20.59 -39.81
C ILE A 210 -17.95 19.61 -40.31
N THR A 211 -17.19 20.00 -41.34
CA THR A 211 -16.23 19.14 -42.05
C THR A 211 -14.77 19.59 -41.94
N CYS A 212 -14.52 20.81 -41.47
CA CYS A 212 -13.17 21.37 -41.35
C CYS A 212 -12.58 21.13 -39.94
N PHE A 213 -11.28 20.83 -39.90
CA PHE A 213 -10.49 20.85 -38.66
C PHE A 213 -9.71 22.16 -38.60
N LYS A 214 -9.68 22.79 -37.43
CA LYS A 214 -8.89 24.01 -37.21
C LYS A 214 -7.39 23.75 -37.28
N ASP A 215 -6.97 22.60 -36.77
CA ASP A 215 -5.60 22.13 -36.82
C ASP A 215 -5.56 20.63 -37.14
N LYS A 216 -5.06 20.29 -38.33
CA LYS A 216 -4.95 18.89 -38.75
C LYS A 216 -4.11 18.07 -37.77
N LEU A 217 -3.04 18.60 -37.19
CA LEU A 217 -2.23 17.86 -36.21
C LEU A 217 -3.03 17.53 -34.94
N LYS A 218 -3.85 18.46 -34.47
CA LYS A 218 -4.70 18.25 -33.28
C LYS A 218 -5.77 17.20 -33.52
N ALA A 219 -6.38 17.16 -34.70
CA ALA A 219 -7.40 16.17 -35.03
C ALA A 219 -6.90 14.73 -34.80
N LEU A 220 -5.71 14.40 -35.31
CA LEU A 220 -5.11 13.08 -35.07
C LEU A 220 -4.71 12.89 -33.60
N HIS A 221 -4.07 13.89 -32.98
CA HIS A 221 -3.68 13.78 -31.57
C HIS A 221 -4.89 13.53 -30.64
N PHE A 222 -5.97 14.28 -30.80
CA PHE A 222 -7.20 14.11 -30.03
C PHE A 222 -7.87 12.76 -30.30
N SER A 223 -7.86 12.30 -31.55
CA SER A 223 -8.31 10.96 -31.91
C SER A 223 -7.49 9.88 -31.19
N LEU A 224 -6.18 10.07 -31.04
CA LEU A 224 -5.29 9.14 -30.32
C LEU A 224 -5.50 9.18 -28.80
N MET A 225 -5.86 10.33 -28.22
CA MET A 225 -6.17 10.45 -26.79
C MET A 225 -7.47 9.76 -26.39
N SER A 226 -8.36 9.51 -27.35
CA SER A 226 -9.63 8.84 -27.13
C SER A 226 -9.48 7.42 -26.54
N GLU A 227 -10.45 7.02 -25.70
CA GLU A 227 -10.63 5.62 -25.28
C GLU A 227 -11.00 4.71 -26.46
N ASN A 228 -11.72 5.23 -27.47
CA ASN A 228 -12.12 4.53 -28.70
C ASN A 228 -11.19 4.84 -29.88
N ARG A 229 -9.93 5.19 -29.63
CA ARG A 229 -8.99 5.71 -30.63
C ARG A 229 -8.95 4.93 -31.96
N ASN A 230 -9.01 3.60 -31.94
CA ASN A 230 -9.00 2.79 -33.17
C ASN A 230 -10.16 3.18 -34.10
N LYS A 231 -11.39 3.18 -33.57
CA LYS A 231 -12.60 3.54 -34.33
C LYS A 231 -12.62 5.00 -34.74
N VAL A 232 -12.11 5.89 -33.88
CA VAL A 232 -12.07 7.33 -34.15
C VAL A 232 -11.06 7.63 -35.26
N VAL A 233 -9.86 7.04 -35.19
CA VAL A 233 -8.82 7.17 -36.22
C VAL A 233 -9.27 6.53 -37.53
N GLU A 234 -9.92 5.36 -37.50
CA GLU A 234 -10.51 4.74 -38.67
C GLU A 234 -11.54 5.66 -39.34
N TYR A 235 -12.51 6.19 -38.57
CA TYR A 235 -13.49 7.15 -39.07
C TYR A 235 -12.85 8.43 -39.63
N LEU A 236 -11.82 8.94 -38.94
CA LEU A 236 -11.05 10.10 -39.37
C LEU A 236 -10.43 9.85 -40.76
N LEU A 237 -9.83 8.68 -40.98
CA LEU A 237 -9.17 8.32 -42.23
C LEU A 237 -10.15 7.94 -43.35
N ASP A 238 -11.25 7.25 -43.04
CA ASP A 238 -12.15 6.67 -44.04
C ASP A 238 -13.32 7.59 -44.41
N GLU A 239 -13.99 8.15 -43.41
CA GLU A 239 -15.23 8.91 -43.61
C GLU A 239 -14.96 10.40 -43.76
N ILE A 240 -14.05 10.96 -42.95
CA ILE A 240 -13.64 12.37 -43.07
C ILE A 240 -12.53 12.54 -44.14
N LYS A 241 -11.89 11.44 -44.58
CA LYS A 241 -10.79 11.43 -45.56
C LYS A 241 -9.59 12.28 -45.12
N TYR A 242 -9.31 12.27 -43.83
CA TYR A 242 -8.21 13.01 -43.24
C TYR A 242 -6.85 12.53 -43.79
N GLN A 243 -6.00 13.48 -44.18
CA GLN A 243 -4.60 13.22 -44.53
C GLN A 243 -3.70 13.63 -43.37
N PRO A 244 -2.96 12.70 -42.74
CA PRO A 244 -2.04 13.05 -41.67
C PRO A 244 -0.93 13.97 -42.21
N PRO A 245 -0.52 14.98 -41.44
CA PRO A 245 0.58 15.85 -41.82
C PRO A 245 1.89 15.07 -41.84
N THR A 246 2.73 15.39 -42.82
CA THR A 246 4.05 14.77 -43.03
C THR A 246 5.16 15.34 -42.14
N LEU A 247 4.87 16.37 -41.34
CA LEU A 247 5.81 16.94 -40.35
C LEU A 247 5.13 17.00 -38.97
N TYR A 248 5.86 16.55 -37.96
CA TYR A 248 5.41 16.56 -36.57
C TYR A 248 6.39 17.35 -35.73
N SER A 249 5.87 18.33 -35.02
CA SER A 249 6.65 19.32 -34.28
C SER A 249 7.16 18.83 -32.92
N GLY A 250 6.73 17.66 -32.43
CA GLY A 250 7.05 17.22 -31.08
C GLY A 250 6.20 17.84 -29.96
N ILE A 251 5.22 18.69 -30.29
CA ILE A 251 4.51 19.54 -29.32
C ILE A 251 3.53 18.76 -28.43
N PHE A 252 3.06 17.57 -28.85
CA PHE A 252 2.00 16.86 -28.12
C PHE A 252 2.54 15.73 -27.25
N ASP A 253 2.37 15.86 -25.94
CA ASP A 253 2.73 14.83 -24.97
C ASP A 253 2.05 13.50 -25.27
N LYS A 254 2.79 12.40 -25.02
CA LYS A 254 2.28 11.02 -25.17
C LYS A 254 1.76 10.67 -26.56
N PHE A 255 2.04 11.48 -27.58
CA PHE A 255 1.55 11.19 -28.93
C PHE A 255 2.05 9.84 -29.41
N PHE A 256 3.37 9.62 -29.36
CA PHE A 256 3.94 8.33 -29.76
C PHE A 256 3.43 7.18 -28.89
N GLU A 257 3.26 7.42 -27.58
CA GLU A 257 2.69 6.45 -26.64
C GLU A 257 1.29 5.99 -27.04
N ASN A 258 0.42 6.92 -27.45
CA ASN A 258 -0.93 6.61 -27.91
C ASN A 258 -0.93 6.01 -29.32
N LEU A 259 0.04 6.39 -30.17
CA LEU A 259 0.20 5.88 -31.52
C LEU A 259 0.54 4.39 -31.53
N ILE A 260 1.50 3.93 -30.70
CA ILE A 260 1.88 2.51 -30.59
C ILE A 260 0.79 1.62 -29.97
N GLN A 261 -0.27 2.22 -29.42
CA GLN A 261 -1.43 1.52 -28.86
C GLN A 261 -2.57 1.36 -29.89
N LEU A 262 -2.38 1.84 -31.12
CA LEU A 262 -3.33 1.57 -32.20
C LEU A 262 -3.26 0.11 -32.65
N GLU A 263 -4.36 -0.38 -33.20
CA GLU A 263 -4.37 -1.61 -33.99
C GLU A 263 -3.27 -1.58 -35.06
N PHE A 264 -2.53 -2.68 -35.18
CA PHE A 264 -1.35 -2.73 -36.04
C PHE A 264 -1.64 -2.33 -37.50
N LYS A 265 -2.81 -2.70 -38.03
CA LYS A 265 -3.24 -2.32 -39.39
C LYS A 265 -3.42 -0.81 -39.55
N LEU A 266 -4.06 -0.16 -38.57
CA LEU A 266 -4.27 1.29 -38.57
C LEU A 266 -2.94 2.03 -38.39
N PHE A 267 -2.08 1.54 -37.49
CA PHE A 267 -0.74 2.07 -37.29
C PHE A 267 0.09 2.01 -38.58
N LYS A 268 0.13 0.85 -39.24
CA LYS A 268 0.84 0.64 -40.51
C LYS A 268 0.28 1.53 -41.61
N ARG A 269 -1.04 1.71 -41.67
CA ARG A 269 -1.69 2.61 -42.63
C ARG A 269 -1.31 4.07 -42.39
N LEU A 270 -1.31 4.55 -41.14
CA LEU A 270 -0.86 5.91 -40.81
C LEU A 270 0.60 6.15 -41.21
N TYR A 271 1.46 5.14 -41.00
CA TYR A 271 2.84 5.21 -41.47
C TYR A 271 2.93 5.31 -43.00
N GLN A 272 2.18 4.48 -43.74
CA GLN A 272 2.12 4.52 -45.21
C GLN A 272 1.59 5.85 -45.76
N LEU A 273 0.70 6.52 -45.02
CA LEU A 273 0.21 7.87 -45.33
C LEU A 273 1.24 8.98 -45.04
N GLY A 274 2.45 8.64 -44.58
CA GLY A 274 3.54 9.58 -44.37
C GLY A 274 3.61 10.17 -42.96
N SER A 275 3.10 9.51 -41.92
CA SER A 275 3.23 10.01 -40.55
C SER A 275 4.72 10.13 -40.13
N PRO A 276 5.21 11.34 -39.82
CA PRO A 276 6.63 11.63 -39.54
C PRO A 276 7.14 11.14 -38.19
N ILE A 277 6.27 10.71 -37.29
CA ILE A 277 6.68 10.48 -35.89
C ILE A 277 7.58 9.26 -35.78
N LEU A 278 7.45 8.30 -36.70
CA LEU A 278 8.40 7.19 -36.79
C LEU A 278 9.80 7.63 -37.27
N TYR A 279 9.93 8.87 -37.76
CA TYR A 279 11.18 9.48 -38.22
C TYR A 279 11.82 10.37 -37.14
N HIS A 280 11.16 10.60 -36.00
CA HIS A 280 11.72 11.45 -34.96
C HIS A 280 12.73 10.68 -34.11
N SER A 281 13.92 11.26 -33.95
CA SER A 281 15.02 10.72 -33.13
C SER A 281 14.65 10.38 -31.68
N TYR A 282 13.56 10.91 -31.12
CA TYR A 282 13.10 10.63 -29.75
C TYR A 282 12.16 9.44 -29.64
N ALA A 283 11.45 9.06 -30.71
CA ALA A 283 10.45 7.99 -30.67
C ALA A 283 11.07 6.64 -30.25
N ILE A 284 12.28 6.36 -30.75
CA ILE A 284 13.01 5.13 -30.49
C ILE A 284 13.60 5.11 -29.06
N PRO A 285 14.38 6.11 -28.59
CA PRO A 285 14.80 6.19 -27.20
C PRO A 285 13.63 6.14 -26.22
N TYR A 286 12.49 6.76 -26.54
CA TYR A 286 11.28 6.67 -25.72
C TYR A 286 10.73 5.23 -25.69
N LEU A 287 10.55 4.59 -26.85
CA LEU A 287 10.11 3.19 -26.91
C LEU A 287 11.03 2.28 -26.10
N ILE A 288 12.34 2.50 -26.26
CA ILE A 288 13.41 1.66 -25.74
C ILE A 288 13.64 1.86 -24.24
N ASN A 289 13.91 3.09 -23.83
CA ASN A 289 14.38 3.39 -22.47
C ASN A 289 13.22 3.56 -21.49
N GLU A 290 12.08 4.07 -21.95
CA GLU A 290 10.94 4.35 -21.09
C GLU A 290 9.86 3.30 -21.30
N LYS A 291 9.32 3.18 -22.51
CA LYS A 291 8.08 2.41 -22.71
C LYS A 291 8.25 0.91 -22.56
N PHE A 292 9.30 0.28 -23.10
CA PHE A 292 9.51 -1.16 -22.86
C PHE A 292 9.75 -1.44 -21.38
N ASN A 293 10.57 -0.65 -20.70
CA ASN A 293 10.80 -0.84 -19.28
C ASN A 293 9.50 -0.67 -18.47
N ASP A 294 8.71 0.38 -18.75
CA ASP A 294 7.43 0.63 -18.07
C ASP A 294 6.40 -0.46 -18.35
N THR A 295 6.24 -0.84 -19.63
CA THR A 295 5.29 -1.86 -20.07
C THR A 295 5.68 -3.25 -19.57
N LEU A 296 6.97 -3.55 -19.48
CA LEU A 296 7.46 -4.81 -18.92
C LEU A 296 7.42 -4.81 -17.39
N ASN A 297 7.60 -3.67 -16.71
CA ASN A 297 7.54 -3.63 -15.25
C ASN A 297 6.11 -3.81 -14.70
N ASP A 298 5.07 -3.49 -15.47
CA ASP A 298 3.69 -3.67 -15.02
C ASP A 298 3.24 -5.15 -15.11
N SER A 299 3.17 -5.81 -13.95
CA SER A 299 2.69 -7.20 -13.84
C SER A 299 1.21 -7.40 -14.20
N LYS A 300 0.45 -6.31 -14.39
CA LYS A 300 -1.02 -6.37 -14.61
C LYS A 300 -1.48 -6.28 -16.06
N ILE A 301 -0.58 -6.09 -17.03
CA ILE A 301 -1.00 -5.92 -18.43
C ILE A 301 -1.44 -7.27 -19.01
N ASN A 302 -2.75 -7.42 -19.26
CA ASN A 302 -3.31 -8.56 -19.97
C ASN A 302 -2.77 -8.59 -21.41
N PHE A 303 -1.96 -9.61 -21.71
CA PHE A 303 -1.28 -9.76 -22.99
C PHE A 303 -2.26 -9.81 -24.17
N LYS A 304 -3.35 -10.58 -24.04
CA LYS A 304 -4.30 -10.87 -25.12
C LYS A 304 -5.00 -9.62 -25.68
N ASN A 305 -5.37 -8.68 -24.82
CA ASN A 305 -6.20 -7.54 -25.22
C ASN A 305 -5.43 -6.26 -25.50
N LYS A 306 -4.16 -6.14 -25.08
CA LYS A 306 -3.42 -4.86 -25.15
C LYS A 306 -2.01 -4.97 -25.71
N LEU A 307 -1.37 -6.12 -25.64
CA LEU A 307 0.06 -6.20 -25.94
C LEU A 307 0.36 -6.66 -27.37
N LEU A 308 -0.54 -7.39 -28.03
CA LEU A 308 -0.30 -7.89 -29.39
C LEU A 308 -0.01 -6.76 -30.38
N ASP A 309 -0.92 -5.78 -30.45
CA ASP A 309 -0.73 -4.62 -31.33
C ASP A 309 0.53 -3.83 -30.96
N PHE A 310 0.78 -3.63 -29.66
CA PHE A 310 2.00 -3.01 -29.19
C PHE A 310 3.26 -3.77 -29.63
N ILE A 311 3.26 -5.11 -29.57
CA ILE A 311 4.36 -5.97 -30.04
C ILE A 311 4.55 -5.79 -31.55
N GLN A 312 3.48 -5.91 -32.33
CA GLN A 312 3.57 -5.79 -33.79
C GLN A 312 4.04 -4.40 -34.21
N CYS A 313 3.49 -3.34 -33.61
CA CYS A 313 3.93 -1.97 -33.80
C CYS A 313 5.41 -1.81 -33.41
N SER A 314 5.84 -2.36 -32.27
CA SER A 314 7.22 -2.28 -31.80
C SER A 314 8.23 -2.95 -32.74
N ILE A 315 7.93 -4.19 -33.18
CA ILE A 315 8.77 -4.92 -34.13
C ILE A 315 8.79 -4.20 -35.47
N PHE A 316 7.65 -3.65 -35.91
CA PHE A 316 7.58 -2.86 -37.14
C PHE A 316 8.42 -1.59 -37.07
N VAL A 317 8.36 -0.80 -35.99
CA VAL A 317 9.23 0.37 -35.81
C VAL A 317 10.71 -0.03 -35.90
N CYS A 318 11.09 -1.16 -35.31
CA CYS A 318 12.46 -1.68 -35.40
C CYS A 318 12.84 -2.13 -36.83
N SER A 319 11.89 -2.66 -37.59
CA SER A 319 12.09 -3.10 -38.98
C SER A 319 12.37 -1.97 -39.98
N LEU A 320 12.06 -0.71 -39.63
CA LEU A 320 12.24 0.44 -40.51
C LEU A 320 13.71 0.81 -40.78
N GLY A 321 14.68 0.06 -40.24
CA GLY A 321 16.07 0.13 -40.71
C GLY A 321 16.89 1.31 -40.19
N TYR A 322 16.34 2.19 -39.35
CA TYR A 322 17.09 3.24 -38.64
C TYR A 322 18.24 2.69 -37.77
N PHE A 323 18.28 1.37 -37.57
CA PHE A 323 19.19 0.63 -36.71
C PHE A 323 20.51 0.20 -37.38
N ASN A 324 20.64 0.34 -38.71
CA ASN A 324 21.67 -0.36 -39.49
C ASN A 324 23.13 -0.10 -39.08
N ASP A 325 23.45 1.05 -38.46
CA ASP A 325 24.83 1.37 -38.12
C ASP A 325 25.23 1.04 -36.68
N LYS A 326 24.28 0.94 -35.74
CA LYS A 326 24.60 0.76 -34.31
C LYS A 326 24.07 -0.52 -33.67
N PHE A 327 23.06 -1.15 -34.23
CA PHE A 327 22.34 -2.24 -33.55
C PHE A 327 22.36 -3.50 -34.41
N ASN A 328 22.65 -4.62 -33.76
CA ASN A 328 22.97 -5.94 -34.32
C ASN A 328 22.39 -6.21 -35.72
N LYS A 329 23.25 -6.24 -36.75
CA LYS A 329 22.90 -6.40 -38.19
C LYS A 329 22.21 -7.73 -38.56
N ASN A 330 21.98 -8.61 -37.58
CA ASN A 330 21.63 -10.01 -37.81
C ASN A 330 20.15 -10.36 -37.57
N ILE A 331 19.31 -9.40 -37.16
CA ILE A 331 17.89 -9.69 -36.89
C ILE A 331 17.03 -9.23 -38.07
N ASP A 332 16.38 -10.18 -38.73
CA ASP A 332 15.34 -9.89 -39.72
C ASP A 332 13.99 -9.66 -39.02
N TYR A 333 13.73 -8.41 -38.63
CA TYR A 333 12.47 -8.03 -37.97
C TYR A 333 11.24 -8.27 -38.86
N ASN A 334 11.37 -8.22 -40.18
CA ASN A 334 10.27 -8.53 -41.09
C ASN A 334 9.92 -10.01 -41.04
N SER A 335 10.93 -10.89 -40.93
CA SER A 335 10.71 -12.32 -40.69
C SER A 335 9.97 -12.58 -39.38
N LEU A 336 10.27 -11.82 -38.31
CA LEU A 336 9.52 -11.93 -37.04
C LEU A 336 8.06 -11.51 -37.18
N LEU A 337 7.77 -10.40 -37.87
CA LEU A 337 6.39 -9.98 -38.14
C LEU A 337 5.63 -11.04 -38.96
N LEU A 338 6.25 -11.56 -40.02
CA LEU A 338 5.65 -12.62 -40.84
C LEU A 338 5.40 -13.89 -40.03
N LYS A 339 6.27 -14.20 -39.06
CA LYS A 339 6.09 -15.34 -38.16
C LYS A 339 4.89 -15.13 -37.22
N ILE A 340 4.73 -13.94 -36.65
CA ILE A 340 3.55 -13.57 -35.83
C ILE A 340 2.28 -13.61 -36.68
N GLU A 341 2.28 -13.02 -37.87
CA GLU A 341 1.14 -13.06 -38.79
C GLU A 341 0.76 -14.50 -39.18
N LYS A 342 1.75 -15.38 -39.41
CA LYS A 342 1.49 -16.81 -39.67
C LYS A 342 0.83 -17.51 -38.48
N ILE A 343 1.26 -17.22 -37.25
CA ILE A 343 0.66 -17.77 -36.02
C ILE A 343 -0.77 -17.28 -35.84
N LEU A 344 -1.03 -16.00 -36.09
CA LEU A 344 -2.39 -15.43 -36.01
C LEU A 344 -3.31 -16.02 -37.10
N ASN A 345 -2.78 -16.24 -38.30
CA ASN A 345 -3.56 -16.77 -39.42
C ASN A 345 -3.77 -18.30 -39.34
N SER A 346 -2.91 -19.06 -38.65
CA SER A 346 -3.10 -20.51 -38.52
C SER A 346 -4.41 -20.89 -37.83
N ASN A 347 -4.94 -20.02 -36.95
CA ASN A 347 -6.25 -20.22 -36.34
C ASN A 347 -7.41 -20.14 -37.32
N ASN A 348 -7.29 -19.31 -38.36
CA ASN A 348 -8.37 -19.14 -39.32
C ASN A 348 -8.45 -20.33 -40.29
N LEU A 349 -7.34 -21.05 -40.51
CA LEU A 349 -7.24 -22.14 -41.47
C LEU A 349 -7.91 -23.44 -41.02
N GLU A 350 -8.09 -23.70 -39.72
CA GLU A 350 -8.75 -24.93 -39.26
C GLU A 350 -10.25 -25.00 -39.60
N THR A 351 -10.87 -23.87 -39.97
CA THR A 351 -12.28 -23.86 -40.39
C THR A 351 -12.48 -24.13 -41.88
N THR A 352 -11.42 -24.10 -42.70
CA THR A 352 -11.56 -24.26 -44.15
C THR A 352 -10.50 -25.19 -44.74
N SER A 353 -10.93 -26.39 -45.10
CA SER A 353 -10.35 -27.34 -46.06
C SER A 353 -9.43 -28.47 -45.57
N SER A 354 -10.04 -29.66 -45.52
CA SER A 354 -9.47 -30.97 -45.76
C SER A 354 -9.05 -31.13 -47.23
N SER A 355 -7.75 -31.17 -47.57
CA SER A 355 -7.19 -31.97 -48.68
C SER A 355 -5.68 -31.80 -48.86
N SER A 356 -5.00 -32.94 -49.01
CA SER A 356 -3.71 -33.20 -49.69
C SER A 356 -2.43 -32.48 -49.24
N SER A 357 -1.66 -33.22 -48.43
CA SER A 357 -0.22 -33.53 -48.55
C SER A 357 0.65 -32.82 -49.59
N SER A 358 1.72 -32.16 -49.14
CA SER A 358 3.10 -32.45 -49.57
C SER A 358 4.12 -31.79 -48.64
N SER A 359 5.30 -32.38 -48.62
CA SER A 359 6.34 -32.35 -47.60
C SER A 359 7.28 -31.14 -47.68
N SER A 360 7.39 -30.38 -46.59
CA SER A 360 8.68 -29.86 -46.11
C SER A 360 8.62 -29.64 -44.59
N SER A 361 9.50 -30.36 -43.90
CA SER A 361 9.79 -30.39 -42.46
C SER A 361 10.47 -29.08 -42.01
N THR A 362 10.36 -28.54 -40.79
CA THR A 362 10.64 -29.21 -39.50
C THR A 362 10.01 -28.54 -38.26
N ILE A 363 9.12 -27.55 -38.38
CA ILE A 363 8.41 -26.95 -37.22
C ILE A 363 6.90 -27.13 -37.33
N PHE A 364 6.32 -26.88 -38.51
CA PHE A 364 4.87 -26.99 -38.72
C PHE A 364 4.31 -28.42 -38.64
N SER A 365 5.10 -29.45 -38.96
CA SER A 365 4.65 -30.84 -38.81
C SER A 365 4.50 -31.25 -37.34
N LYS A 366 5.32 -30.69 -36.43
CA LYS A 366 5.12 -30.87 -34.98
C LYS A 366 3.85 -30.17 -34.51
N PHE A 367 3.55 -28.96 -35.00
CA PHE A 367 2.29 -28.28 -34.71
C PHE A 367 1.10 -29.13 -35.20
N LYS A 368 1.15 -29.63 -36.44
CA LYS A 368 0.09 -30.46 -37.00
C LYS A 368 -0.10 -31.78 -36.24
N ASN A 369 0.98 -32.42 -35.80
CA ASN A 369 0.90 -33.68 -35.06
C ASN A 369 0.37 -33.52 -33.63
N ILE A 370 0.67 -32.41 -32.93
CA ILE A 370 0.09 -32.12 -31.61
C ILE A 370 -1.44 -32.03 -31.68
N PHE A 371 -2.00 -31.51 -32.78
CA PHE A 371 -3.46 -31.42 -32.97
C PHE A 371 -4.09 -32.67 -33.62
N ILE A 372 -3.35 -33.43 -34.43
CA ILE A 372 -3.85 -34.69 -35.02
C ILE A 372 -3.92 -35.81 -33.96
N ASP A 373 -2.99 -35.86 -33.02
CA ASP A 373 -2.99 -36.93 -32.01
C ASP A 373 -4.14 -36.82 -31.00
N SER A 374 -4.70 -35.62 -30.78
CA SER A 374 -5.91 -35.44 -29.95
C SER A 374 -7.20 -35.81 -30.67
N THR A 375 -7.23 -35.78 -32.01
CA THR A 375 -8.44 -36.00 -32.81
C THR A 375 -8.64 -37.45 -33.23
N ASN A 376 -7.58 -38.25 -33.36
CA ASN A 376 -7.70 -39.61 -33.89
C ASN A 376 -8.17 -40.69 -32.91
N ASN A 377 -8.42 -40.37 -31.63
CA ASN A 377 -8.83 -41.39 -30.66
C ASN A 377 -10.23 -41.26 -30.08
N ASN A 378 -11.12 -40.45 -30.66
CA ASN A 378 -12.54 -40.47 -30.27
C ASN A 378 -13.47 -40.22 -31.47
N ASN A 379 -13.52 -41.19 -32.39
CA ASN A 379 -14.69 -41.39 -33.22
C ASN A 379 -15.84 -41.95 -32.37
N ASN A 380 -16.43 -41.11 -31.51
CA ASN A 380 -17.82 -41.24 -31.07
C ASN A 380 -18.28 -40.02 -30.24
N LYS A 381 -19.05 -39.14 -30.90
CA LYS A 381 -20.15 -38.31 -30.38
C LYS A 381 -19.99 -37.63 -29.00
N ASN A 382 -19.74 -36.32 -28.98
CA ASN A 382 -20.71 -35.31 -28.48
C ASN A 382 -20.15 -33.86 -28.50
N ASN A 383 -20.91 -32.96 -29.14
CA ASN A 383 -20.58 -31.57 -29.54
C ASN A 383 -20.52 -30.52 -28.40
N LYS A 384 -20.13 -30.87 -27.17
CA LYS A 384 -20.03 -29.92 -26.04
C LYS A 384 -18.61 -29.43 -25.72
N ASN A 385 -17.58 -29.93 -26.41
CA ASN A 385 -16.18 -29.58 -26.12
C ASN A 385 -15.61 -28.40 -26.94
N ASN A 386 -16.35 -27.79 -27.87
CA ASN A 386 -15.79 -26.75 -28.74
C ASN A 386 -15.31 -25.49 -27.99
N ASN A 387 -15.90 -25.14 -26.83
CA ASN A 387 -15.45 -23.95 -26.08
C ASN A 387 -14.11 -24.15 -25.36
N ASN A 388 -13.76 -25.38 -24.95
CA ASN A 388 -12.46 -25.63 -24.32
C ASN A 388 -11.33 -25.58 -25.35
N ASN A 389 -11.59 -26.05 -26.57
CA ASN A 389 -10.60 -26.02 -27.65
C ASN A 389 -10.19 -24.59 -28.02
N ASN A 390 -11.14 -23.64 -28.07
CA ASN A 390 -10.82 -22.23 -28.38
C ASN A 390 -9.91 -21.58 -27.33
N ASN A 391 -10.11 -21.88 -26.04
CA ASN A 391 -9.27 -21.33 -24.97
C ASN A 391 -7.84 -21.90 -25.00
N GLU A 392 -7.68 -23.18 -25.33
CA GLU A 392 -6.36 -23.81 -25.47
C GLU A 392 -5.57 -23.26 -26.66
N ILE A 393 -6.24 -23.08 -27.80
CA ILE A 393 -5.67 -22.48 -29.00
C ILE A 393 -5.22 -21.04 -28.72
N ASP A 394 -6.08 -20.24 -28.09
CA ASP A 394 -5.76 -18.85 -27.73
C ASP A 394 -4.58 -18.78 -26.75
N TYR A 395 -4.56 -19.66 -25.74
CA TYR A 395 -3.45 -19.76 -24.79
C TYR A 395 -2.13 -20.11 -25.49
N PHE A 396 -2.17 -21.04 -26.44
CA PHE A 396 -0.99 -21.46 -27.19
C PHE A 396 -0.46 -20.34 -28.10
N ILE A 397 -1.34 -19.61 -28.78
CA ILE A 397 -0.93 -18.45 -29.60
C ILE A 397 -0.31 -17.36 -28.75
N GLU A 398 -0.94 -17.03 -27.63
CA GLU A 398 -0.42 -16.05 -26.69
C GLU A 398 0.99 -16.44 -26.23
N LYS A 399 1.17 -17.71 -25.84
CA LYS A 399 2.46 -18.28 -25.47
C LYS A 399 3.51 -18.12 -26.57
N GLU A 400 3.19 -18.50 -27.80
CA GLU A 400 4.13 -18.46 -28.93
C GLU A 400 4.50 -17.03 -29.32
N ILE A 401 3.55 -16.09 -29.31
CA ILE A 401 3.82 -14.67 -29.59
C ILE A 401 4.68 -14.07 -28.47
N LYS A 402 4.36 -14.34 -27.19
CA LYS A 402 5.22 -13.97 -26.06
C LYS A 402 6.63 -14.51 -26.23
N ARG A 403 6.78 -15.78 -26.65
CA ARG A 403 8.07 -16.42 -26.85
C ARG A 403 8.88 -15.72 -27.94
N ILE A 404 8.29 -15.47 -29.11
CA ILE A 404 8.96 -14.75 -30.20
C ILE A 404 9.37 -13.36 -29.72
N PHE A 405 8.45 -12.64 -29.08
CA PHE A 405 8.73 -11.31 -28.58
C PHE A 405 9.87 -11.31 -27.57
N ILE A 406 9.88 -12.21 -26.58
CA ILE A 406 10.94 -12.24 -25.56
C ILE A 406 12.26 -12.76 -26.15
N PHE A 407 12.28 -13.95 -26.75
CA PHE A 407 13.52 -14.64 -27.07
C PHE A 407 14.12 -14.29 -28.44
N GLU A 408 13.28 -13.93 -29.42
CA GLU A 408 13.72 -13.60 -30.77
C GLU A 408 13.77 -12.09 -31.02
N PHE A 409 12.97 -11.30 -30.30
CA PHE A 409 13.00 -9.85 -30.39
C PHE A 409 13.74 -9.19 -29.21
N LEU A 410 13.31 -9.35 -27.95
CA LEU A 410 13.90 -8.63 -26.82
C LEU A 410 15.31 -9.13 -26.43
N VAL A 411 15.52 -10.45 -26.36
CA VAL A 411 16.80 -11.03 -25.92
C VAL A 411 18.01 -10.62 -26.78
N PRO A 412 17.88 -10.55 -28.11
CA PRO A 412 18.94 -10.03 -28.98
C PRO A 412 19.19 -8.52 -28.87
N LEU A 413 18.32 -7.74 -28.22
CA LEU A 413 18.49 -6.29 -28.05
C LEU A 413 19.37 -6.00 -26.84
N ASP A 414 20.50 -5.32 -27.07
CA ASP A 414 21.49 -5.02 -26.02
C ASP A 414 21.12 -3.81 -25.13
N PHE A 415 20.00 -3.12 -25.39
CA PHE A 415 19.64 -1.88 -24.69
C PHE A 415 18.62 -2.05 -23.56
N ILE A 416 17.90 -3.18 -23.50
CA ILE A 416 16.97 -3.42 -22.39
C ILE A 416 17.81 -3.72 -21.18
N LYS A 417 17.45 -3.14 -20.02
CA LYS A 417 18.15 -3.45 -18.78
C LYS A 417 18.12 -4.98 -18.58
N ARG A 418 19.31 -5.59 -18.53
CA ARG A 418 19.46 -7.05 -18.56
C ARG A 418 18.80 -7.73 -17.37
N ASP A 419 18.73 -7.07 -16.21
CA ASP A 419 17.99 -7.53 -15.04
C ASP A 419 16.48 -7.64 -15.31
N VAL A 420 15.88 -6.61 -15.92
CA VAL A 420 14.45 -6.62 -16.33
C VAL A 420 14.18 -7.71 -17.36
N LEU A 421 15.05 -7.83 -18.36
CA LEU A 421 14.94 -8.85 -19.41
C LEU A 421 15.14 -10.28 -18.85
N CYS A 422 16.10 -10.46 -17.94
CA CYS A 422 16.34 -11.72 -17.24
C CYS A 422 15.10 -12.13 -16.45
N MET A 423 14.51 -11.19 -15.69
CA MET A 423 13.25 -11.44 -14.98
C MET A 423 12.12 -11.85 -15.93
N LYS A 424 12.01 -11.25 -17.12
CA LYS A 424 10.98 -11.62 -18.11
C LYS A 424 11.19 -13.00 -18.74
N VAL A 425 12.43 -13.35 -19.03
CA VAL A 425 12.78 -14.71 -19.50
C VAL A 425 12.41 -15.75 -18.44
N ILE A 426 12.75 -15.47 -17.17
CA ILE A 426 12.45 -16.38 -16.05
C ILE A 426 10.94 -16.49 -15.82
N ASP A 427 10.22 -15.36 -15.81
CA ASP A 427 8.78 -15.34 -15.58
C ASP A 427 8.01 -16.02 -16.72
N PHE A 428 8.44 -15.84 -17.98
CA PHE A 428 7.87 -16.59 -19.11
C PHE A 428 8.06 -18.11 -18.95
N ALA A 429 9.28 -18.56 -18.66
CA ALA A 429 9.56 -19.99 -18.51
C ALA A 429 8.74 -20.60 -17.37
N ARG A 430 8.56 -19.84 -16.28
CA ARG A 430 7.71 -20.20 -15.14
C ARG A 430 6.23 -20.27 -15.53
N GLU A 431 5.69 -19.21 -16.14
CA GLU A 431 4.29 -19.09 -16.55
C GLU A 431 3.85 -20.22 -17.49
N TYR A 432 4.73 -20.62 -18.41
CA TYR A 432 4.43 -21.61 -19.45
C TYR A 432 5.10 -22.98 -19.26
N GLY A 433 5.80 -23.18 -18.14
CA GLY A 433 6.51 -24.42 -17.83
C GLY A 433 7.70 -24.76 -18.75
N GLU A 434 8.23 -23.79 -19.49
CA GLU A 434 9.33 -23.96 -20.46
C GLU A 434 10.71 -23.72 -19.83
N TYR A 435 11.00 -24.37 -18.69
CA TYR A 435 12.26 -24.22 -17.96
C TYR A 435 13.50 -24.63 -18.77
N ASN A 436 13.34 -25.47 -19.80
CA ASN A 436 14.41 -25.85 -20.72
C ASN A 436 14.96 -24.66 -21.55
N LEU A 437 14.16 -23.60 -21.76
CA LEU A 437 14.62 -22.39 -22.44
C LEU A 437 15.55 -21.53 -21.58
N LEU A 438 15.53 -21.72 -20.25
CA LEU A 438 16.32 -20.90 -19.34
C LEU A 438 17.81 -21.10 -19.55
N THR A 439 18.30 -22.34 -19.68
CA THR A 439 19.74 -22.60 -19.84
C THR A 439 20.32 -21.85 -21.03
N SER A 440 19.76 -22.04 -22.23
CA SER A 440 20.25 -21.39 -23.45
C SER A 440 20.12 -19.86 -23.44
N SER A 441 19.14 -19.33 -22.71
CA SER A 441 18.84 -17.89 -22.71
C SER A 441 19.63 -17.15 -21.66
N LEU A 442 19.77 -17.73 -20.47
CA LEU A 442 20.58 -17.18 -19.38
C LEU A 442 22.07 -17.25 -19.69
N ASP A 443 22.52 -18.24 -20.46
CA ASP A 443 23.89 -18.30 -20.96
C ASP A 443 24.26 -17.06 -21.79
N LYS A 444 23.31 -16.48 -22.54
CA LYS A 444 23.55 -15.22 -23.27
C LYS A 444 23.75 -14.02 -22.35
N PHE A 445 23.21 -14.07 -21.12
CA PHE A 445 23.38 -13.00 -20.13
C PHE A 445 24.70 -13.11 -19.36
N LYS A 446 25.33 -14.29 -19.28
CA LYS A 446 26.56 -14.53 -18.50
C LYS A 446 27.72 -13.59 -18.85
N ASN A 447 27.79 -13.11 -20.09
CA ASN A 447 28.86 -12.22 -20.53
C ASN A 447 28.72 -10.77 -20.02
N GLN A 448 27.54 -10.39 -19.52
CA GLN A 448 27.21 -8.98 -19.18
C GLN A 448 26.56 -8.83 -17.80
N THR A 449 26.00 -9.91 -17.25
CA THR A 449 25.30 -9.93 -15.96
C THR A 449 25.96 -10.98 -15.08
N SER A 450 26.21 -10.63 -13.82
CA SER A 450 26.84 -11.58 -12.91
C SER A 450 25.95 -12.81 -12.72
N ILE A 451 26.56 -13.97 -12.46
CA ILE A 451 25.82 -15.20 -12.12
C ILE A 451 24.94 -14.95 -10.87
N VAL A 452 25.43 -14.12 -9.94
CA VAL A 452 24.70 -13.70 -8.74
C VAL A 452 23.42 -12.94 -9.07
N ASP A 453 23.44 -12.01 -10.03
CA ASP A 453 22.24 -11.26 -10.43
C ASP A 453 21.20 -12.15 -11.10
N ILE A 454 21.64 -13.07 -11.98
CA ILE A 454 20.76 -14.07 -12.61
C ILE A 454 20.08 -14.90 -11.53
N CYS A 455 20.83 -15.40 -10.56
CA CYS A 455 20.30 -16.23 -9.49
C CYS A 455 19.41 -15.45 -8.53
N THR A 456 19.74 -14.18 -8.27
CA THR A 456 18.88 -13.25 -7.52
C THR A 456 17.54 -13.05 -8.22
N SER A 457 17.53 -12.89 -9.55
CA SER A 457 16.30 -12.81 -10.35
C SER A 457 15.47 -14.09 -10.30
N ILE A 458 16.11 -15.26 -10.41
CA ILE A 458 15.44 -16.56 -10.26
C ILE A 458 14.80 -16.68 -8.87
N LEU A 459 15.56 -16.37 -7.81
CA LEU A 459 15.06 -16.41 -6.43
C LEU A 459 13.93 -15.42 -6.18
N LYS A 460 13.97 -14.21 -6.74
CA LYS A 460 12.88 -13.23 -6.64
C LYS A 460 11.59 -13.77 -7.24
N ILE A 461 11.64 -14.31 -8.46
CA ILE A 461 10.45 -14.84 -9.14
C ILE A 461 9.95 -16.12 -8.46
N ALA A 462 10.86 -16.98 -8.03
CA ALA A 462 10.52 -18.19 -7.28
C ALA A 462 9.85 -17.83 -5.93
N ASN A 463 10.37 -16.83 -5.20
CA ASN A 463 9.77 -16.34 -3.96
C ASN A 463 8.39 -15.70 -4.17
N PHE A 464 8.22 -14.94 -5.24
CA PHE A 464 6.93 -14.32 -5.55
C PHE A 464 5.85 -15.34 -5.98
N ASN A 465 6.25 -16.49 -6.51
CA ASN A 465 5.32 -17.50 -7.05
C ASN A 465 5.33 -18.85 -6.33
N SER A 466 6.08 -19.01 -5.22
CA SER A 466 6.36 -20.33 -4.62
C SER A 466 6.79 -21.39 -5.65
N ASP A 467 7.57 -21.02 -6.66
CA ASP A 467 7.89 -21.96 -7.74
C ASP A 467 9.08 -22.86 -7.36
N SER A 468 8.76 -24.06 -6.91
CA SER A 468 9.73 -25.11 -6.59
C SER A 468 10.56 -25.59 -7.79
N LYS A 469 10.02 -25.55 -9.01
CA LYS A 469 10.73 -25.97 -10.22
C LYS A 469 11.83 -24.98 -10.59
N LEU A 470 11.63 -23.68 -10.36
CA LEU A 470 12.69 -22.68 -10.52
C LEU A 470 13.85 -22.92 -9.55
N ILE A 471 13.56 -23.32 -8.32
CA ILE A 471 14.61 -23.65 -7.34
C ILE A 471 15.37 -24.91 -7.77
N ASN A 472 14.66 -25.96 -8.22
CA ASN A 472 15.30 -27.16 -8.75
C ASN A 472 16.14 -26.85 -10.01
N PHE A 473 15.68 -25.93 -10.86
CA PHE A 473 16.46 -25.46 -12.01
C PHE A 473 17.76 -24.77 -11.55
N LEU A 474 17.67 -23.90 -10.54
CA LEU A 474 18.83 -23.23 -9.96
C LEU A 474 19.81 -24.24 -9.33
N GLU A 475 19.28 -25.26 -8.66
CA GLU A 475 20.05 -26.37 -8.09
C GLU A 475 20.83 -27.12 -9.17
N ASN A 476 20.15 -27.57 -10.21
CA ASN A 476 20.73 -28.40 -11.25
C ASN A 476 21.76 -27.66 -12.13
N ASN A 477 21.61 -26.33 -12.30
CA ASN A 477 22.41 -25.56 -13.26
C ASN A 477 23.45 -24.63 -12.60
N TYR A 478 23.23 -24.17 -11.36
CA TYR A 478 24.03 -23.09 -10.76
C TYR A 478 24.62 -23.42 -9.39
N PHE A 479 24.12 -24.37 -8.60
CA PHE A 479 24.73 -24.67 -7.27
C PHE A 479 26.16 -25.20 -7.34
N ASN A 480 26.61 -25.72 -8.48
CA ASN A 480 28.01 -26.11 -8.66
C ASN A 480 28.96 -24.91 -8.80
N HIS A 481 28.45 -23.68 -8.99
CA HIS A 481 29.29 -22.49 -9.05
C HIS A 481 29.75 -22.08 -7.64
N LYS A 482 31.08 -22.07 -7.42
CA LYS A 482 31.71 -21.65 -6.17
C LYS A 482 31.22 -20.27 -5.68
N GLU A 483 31.05 -19.31 -6.60
CA GLU A 483 30.57 -17.95 -6.32
C GLU A 483 29.16 -17.95 -5.72
N LEU A 484 28.32 -18.87 -6.15
CA LEU A 484 26.94 -18.97 -5.68
C LEU A 484 26.87 -19.72 -4.35
N VAL A 485 27.71 -20.73 -4.17
CA VAL A 485 27.87 -21.38 -2.86
C VAL A 485 28.32 -20.34 -1.83
N SER A 486 29.23 -19.43 -2.16
CA SER A 486 29.52 -18.29 -1.28
C SER A 486 28.32 -17.37 -1.10
N PHE A 487 27.65 -16.95 -2.18
CA PHE A 487 26.48 -16.06 -2.09
C PHE A 487 25.36 -16.61 -1.19
N LEU A 488 25.04 -17.90 -1.31
CA LEU A 488 24.03 -18.58 -0.51
C LEU A 488 24.52 -18.98 0.88
N LYS A 489 25.83 -19.15 1.07
CA LYS A 489 26.43 -19.44 2.39
C LYS A 489 26.84 -18.20 3.17
N ILE A 490 26.72 -16.98 2.62
CA ILE A 490 26.91 -15.74 3.40
C ILE A 490 25.83 -15.71 4.48
N ASN A 491 26.19 -16.37 5.57
CA ASN A 491 25.61 -16.36 6.88
C ASN A 491 26.12 -15.09 7.55
N ASP A 492 25.21 -14.32 8.13
CA ASP A 492 25.41 -13.42 9.28
C ASP A 492 26.40 -12.24 9.14
N LYS A 493 27.08 -12.06 8.01
CA LYS A 493 27.92 -10.87 7.72
C LYS A 493 27.61 -10.31 6.34
N VAL A 494 26.42 -9.75 6.16
CA VAL A 494 26.16 -8.90 4.99
C VAL A 494 26.76 -7.53 5.32
N ASP A 495 27.84 -7.17 4.61
CA ASP A 495 28.37 -5.80 4.62
C ASP A 495 27.24 -4.82 4.24
N GLU A 496 27.18 -3.67 4.92
CA GLU A 496 26.03 -2.74 4.92
C GLU A 496 25.66 -2.13 3.56
N ASP A 497 26.45 -2.34 2.51
CA ASP A 497 26.22 -1.80 1.17
C ASP A 497 25.62 -2.84 0.23
N THR A 498 24.28 -2.87 0.10
CA THR A 498 23.54 -3.16 -1.15
C THR A 498 22.03 -3.18 -0.88
N SER A 499 21.24 -2.95 -1.94
CA SER A 499 19.77 -3.04 -1.96
C SER A 499 19.19 -4.31 -1.31
N LEU A 500 20.00 -5.38 -1.19
CA LEU A 500 19.71 -6.60 -0.46
C LEU A 500 19.54 -6.38 1.05
N VAL A 501 20.38 -5.54 1.69
CA VAL A 501 20.25 -5.17 3.10
C VAL A 501 18.98 -4.34 3.31
N TYR A 502 18.64 -3.44 2.39
CA TYR A 502 17.38 -2.70 2.47
C TYR A 502 16.16 -3.64 2.32
N TYR A 503 16.27 -4.64 1.44
CA TYR A 503 15.26 -5.68 1.28
C TYR A 503 15.12 -6.56 2.53
N ILE A 504 16.24 -7.11 3.03
CA ILE A 504 16.30 -7.96 4.24
C ILE A 504 15.89 -7.17 5.47
N SER A 505 16.33 -5.92 5.62
CA SER A 505 15.94 -5.06 6.74
C SER A 505 14.47 -4.66 6.67
N ASN A 506 13.88 -4.43 5.49
CA ASN A 506 12.44 -4.18 5.40
C ASN A 506 11.60 -5.43 5.75
N ILE A 507 12.04 -6.60 5.30
CA ILE A 507 11.40 -7.88 5.63
C ILE A 507 11.57 -8.18 7.12
N ASN A 508 12.79 -8.07 7.64
CA ASN A 508 13.08 -8.24 9.06
C ASN A 508 12.30 -7.21 9.88
N ASN A 509 12.28 -5.94 9.51
CA ASN A 509 11.51 -4.90 10.21
C ASN A 509 10.01 -5.19 10.24
N TYR A 510 9.46 -5.81 9.20
CA TYR A 510 8.06 -6.23 9.18
C TYR A 510 7.81 -7.43 10.12
N TYR A 511 8.68 -8.44 10.07
CA TYR A 511 8.57 -9.64 10.89
C TYR A 511 9.28 -9.53 12.25
N ASN A 512 9.80 -8.35 12.62
CA ASN A 512 10.91 -8.21 13.55
C ASN A 512 10.61 -8.92 14.87
N PHE A 513 11.37 -9.98 15.10
CA PHE A 513 11.25 -10.87 16.25
C PHE A 513 11.63 -10.16 17.56
N ASP A 514 12.59 -9.22 17.48
CA ASP A 514 13.35 -8.75 18.64
C ASP A 514 13.31 -7.25 18.91
N ASN A 515 12.67 -6.42 18.07
CA ASN A 515 12.66 -4.98 18.34
C ASN A 515 11.77 -4.64 19.53
N ASN A 516 12.45 -4.54 20.67
CA ASN A 516 11.99 -4.20 22.00
C ASN A 516 11.54 -2.74 22.17
N ASN A 517 11.45 -1.94 21.12
CA ASN A 517 11.09 -0.54 21.27
C ASN A 517 9.57 -0.32 21.19
N ASN A 518 9.04 0.13 22.33
CA ASN A 518 7.70 0.61 22.68
C ASN A 518 7.14 1.73 21.79
N ASN A 519 7.42 1.75 20.49
CA ASN A 519 6.85 2.73 19.60
C ASN A 519 5.52 2.20 19.08
N ASN A 520 4.45 2.66 19.73
CA ASN A 520 3.15 2.94 19.12
C ASN A 520 3.27 3.97 17.96
N THR A 521 4.33 3.90 17.15
CA THR A 521 4.27 4.50 15.83
C THR A 521 3.13 3.78 15.16
N ASN A 522 2.03 4.51 14.97
CA ASN A 522 1.01 4.21 13.99
C ASN A 522 1.76 3.93 12.67
N ILE A 523 2.17 2.68 12.47
CA ILE A 523 2.50 2.14 11.17
C ILE A 523 1.14 2.13 10.48
N ASN A 524 0.80 3.29 9.92
CA ASN A 524 -0.44 3.55 9.22
C ASN A 524 -0.71 2.36 8.28
N ASN A 525 -1.98 1.95 8.22
CA ASN A 525 -2.53 0.91 7.34
C ASN A 525 -2.17 1.05 5.84
N ASN A 526 -1.45 2.10 5.43
CA ASN A 526 -0.93 2.27 4.08
C ASN A 526 0.28 1.36 3.75
N ASN A 527 0.81 0.61 4.72
CA ASN A 527 1.90 -0.36 4.45
C ASN A 527 1.43 -1.71 3.87
N ASN A 528 0.16 -1.85 3.47
CA ASN A 528 -0.34 -3.07 2.83
C ASN A 528 0.39 -3.45 1.52
N ASN A 529 1.16 -2.54 0.91
CA ASN A 529 1.98 -2.84 -0.27
C ASN A 529 3.32 -3.55 0.06
N LYS A 530 3.69 -3.74 1.33
CA LYS A 530 5.01 -4.33 1.69
C LYS A 530 5.14 -5.85 1.41
N PHE A 531 4.05 -6.51 1.02
CA PHE A 531 4.09 -7.93 0.62
C PHE A 531 4.48 -8.16 -0.84
N GLU A 532 4.80 -7.11 -1.63
CA GLU A 532 5.06 -7.20 -3.08
C GLU A 532 6.09 -8.26 -3.50
N ASN A 533 6.91 -8.79 -2.59
CA ASN A 533 7.96 -9.76 -2.91
C ASN A 533 7.73 -11.18 -2.36
N LEU A 534 6.67 -11.39 -1.57
CA LEU A 534 6.25 -12.73 -1.15
C LEU A 534 5.03 -13.12 -1.98
N PHE A 535 4.86 -14.43 -2.20
CA PHE A 535 3.68 -14.91 -2.87
C PHE A 535 2.38 -14.52 -2.16
N ASP A 536 1.34 -14.25 -2.96
CA ASP A 536 0.00 -14.08 -2.45
C ASP A 536 -0.55 -15.44 -1.98
N THR A 537 -0.68 -15.62 -0.66
CA THR A 537 -1.20 -16.85 -0.06
C THR A 537 -2.61 -17.20 -0.54
N LYS A 538 -3.37 -16.23 -1.07
CA LYS A 538 -4.72 -16.45 -1.60
C LYS A 538 -4.72 -16.97 -3.03
N LYS A 539 -3.67 -16.73 -3.81
CA LYS A 539 -3.57 -17.15 -5.22
C LYS A 539 -2.86 -18.49 -5.39
N ILE A 540 -1.92 -18.79 -4.48
CA ILE A 540 -1.07 -19.97 -4.58
C ILE A 540 -1.56 -21.03 -3.60
N LYS A 541 -1.72 -22.27 -4.06
CA LYS A 541 -2.16 -23.36 -3.18
C LYS A 541 -1.13 -23.62 -2.09
N ILE A 542 -1.58 -23.87 -0.87
CA ILE A 542 -0.68 -24.13 0.27
C ILE A 542 0.27 -25.30 0.01
N GLN A 543 -0.12 -26.31 -0.77
CA GLN A 543 0.75 -27.43 -1.13
C GLN A 543 1.97 -26.98 -1.93
N ASP A 544 1.79 -26.05 -2.88
CA ASP A 544 2.88 -25.47 -3.67
C ASP A 544 3.79 -24.62 -2.77
N GLN A 545 3.21 -23.86 -1.83
CA GLN A 545 3.94 -23.08 -0.82
C GLN A 545 4.81 -23.98 0.09
N ILE A 546 4.26 -25.11 0.54
CA ILE A 546 4.96 -26.09 1.38
C ILE A 546 6.04 -26.80 0.58
N GLN A 547 5.76 -27.21 -0.65
CA GLN A 547 6.76 -27.83 -1.53
C GLN A 547 7.93 -26.86 -1.79
N TYR A 548 7.63 -25.59 -2.05
CA TYR A 548 8.61 -24.52 -2.19
C TYR A 548 9.49 -24.37 -0.95
N LEU A 549 8.88 -24.22 0.22
CA LEU A 549 9.59 -24.17 1.50
C LEU A 549 10.46 -25.41 1.68
N SER A 550 9.93 -26.60 1.41
CA SER A 550 10.65 -27.87 1.60
C SER A 550 11.95 -27.93 0.79
N ILE A 551 11.93 -27.45 -0.46
CA ILE A 551 13.09 -27.46 -1.34
C ILE A 551 14.11 -26.41 -0.92
N ILE A 552 13.66 -25.20 -0.53
CA ILE A 552 14.54 -24.16 0.02
C ILE A 552 15.29 -24.68 1.26
N LEU A 553 14.56 -25.28 2.21
CA LEU A 553 15.13 -25.81 3.44
C LEU A 553 16.07 -26.99 3.16
N LYS A 554 15.65 -27.93 2.30
CA LYS A 554 16.46 -29.08 1.90
C LYS A 554 17.79 -28.64 1.32
N ASN A 555 17.80 -27.56 0.54
CA ASN A 555 19.01 -27.09 -0.13
C ASN A 555 19.82 -26.08 0.70
N SER A 556 19.41 -25.79 1.95
CA SER A 556 20.01 -24.72 2.78
C SER A 556 20.19 -23.41 2.01
N ILE A 557 19.23 -23.08 1.14
CA ILE A 557 19.23 -21.80 0.47
C ILE A 557 18.88 -20.80 1.56
N ASN A 558 19.88 -20.04 2.05
CA ASN A 558 19.58 -18.77 2.71
C ASN A 558 19.00 -17.89 1.62
N SER A 559 17.69 -18.02 1.39
CA SER A 559 17.03 -17.20 0.40
C SER A 559 17.14 -15.74 0.85
N LEU A 560 16.90 -14.80 -0.06
CA LEU A 560 16.75 -13.37 0.26
C LEU A 560 15.79 -13.12 1.45
N ILE A 561 14.93 -14.10 1.74
CA ILE A 561 13.97 -14.13 2.82
C ILE A 561 14.43 -15.20 3.84
N PRO A 562 14.62 -14.86 5.13
CA PRO A 562 14.90 -15.86 6.14
C PRO A 562 13.86 -16.97 6.13
N ASN A 563 14.28 -18.23 6.20
CA ASN A 563 13.38 -19.39 6.21
C ASN A 563 12.25 -19.29 7.25
N ARG A 564 12.55 -18.69 8.41
CA ARG A 564 11.58 -18.37 9.46
C ARG A 564 10.47 -17.43 8.99
N VAL A 565 10.81 -16.45 8.16
CA VAL A 565 9.86 -15.48 7.60
C VAL A 565 8.95 -16.16 6.58
N LEU A 566 9.51 -17.00 5.71
CA LEU A 566 8.73 -17.74 4.72
C LEU A 566 7.71 -18.67 5.40
N LEU A 567 8.15 -19.42 6.41
CA LEU A 567 7.26 -20.27 7.21
C LEU A 567 6.20 -19.43 7.94
N GLN A 568 6.57 -18.31 8.56
CA GLN A 568 5.62 -17.44 9.23
C GLN A 568 4.59 -16.85 8.27
N HIS A 569 5.00 -16.48 7.06
CA HIS A 569 4.09 -16.01 6.00
C HIS A 569 3.05 -17.07 5.66
N ILE A 570 3.47 -18.33 5.51
CA ILE A 570 2.57 -19.47 5.28
C ILE A 570 1.60 -19.65 6.46
N LEU A 571 2.11 -19.60 7.69
CA LEU A 571 1.30 -19.87 8.90
C LEU A 571 0.30 -18.76 9.24
N LEU A 572 0.66 -17.48 9.01
CA LEU A 572 -0.15 -16.34 9.44
C LEU A 572 -1.07 -15.79 8.35
N ASN A 573 -0.74 -15.94 7.07
CA ASN A 573 -1.51 -15.35 5.97
C ASN A 573 -2.40 -16.34 5.20
N ASN A 574 -2.36 -17.64 5.53
CA ASN A 574 -3.37 -18.59 5.09
C ASN A 574 -4.53 -18.66 6.10
N GLU A 575 -5.70 -19.10 5.64
CA GLU A 575 -6.81 -19.39 6.56
C GLU A 575 -6.40 -20.50 7.53
N ILE A 576 -6.73 -20.32 8.82
CA ILE A 576 -6.28 -21.24 9.87
C ILE A 576 -6.74 -22.69 9.64
N GLY A 577 -7.93 -22.89 9.05
CA GLY A 577 -8.44 -24.21 8.68
C GLY A 577 -7.54 -24.92 7.67
N ILE A 578 -7.13 -24.21 6.62
CA ILE A 578 -6.21 -24.72 5.59
C ILE A 578 -4.84 -25.04 6.19
N VAL A 579 -4.34 -24.22 7.11
CA VAL A 579 -3.08 -24.49 7.84
C VAL A 579 -3.18 -25.77 8.66
N PHE A 580 -4.29 -25.97 9.38
CA PHE A 580 -4.51 -27.20 10.14
C PHE A 580 -4.60 -28.45 9.26
N GLU A 581 -5.28 -28.37 8.12
CA GLU A 581 -5.37 -29.49 7.15
C GLU A 581 -3.99 -29.92 6.61
N ASN A 582 -3.03 -29.00 6.53
CA ASN A 582 -1.70 -29.25 5.99
C ASN A 582 -0.61 -29.28 7.07
N ILE A 583 -0.97 -29.30 8.36
CA ILE A 583 -0.02 -29.09 9.45
C ILE A 583 1.01 -30.22 9.56
N GLU A 584 0.63 -31.46 9.24
CA GLU A 584 1.57 -32.60 9.26
C GLU A 584 2.65 -32.44 8.20
N GLN A 585 2.31 -31.94 7.02
CA GLN A 585 3.28 -31.67 5.96
C GLN A 585 4.23 -30.53 6.37
N ILE A 586 3.69 -29.46 6.95
CA ILE A 586 4.48 -28.33 7.48
C ILE A 586 5.45 -28.82 8.56
N MET A 587 4.96 -29.65 9.49
CA MET A 587 5.78 -30.19 10.58
C MET A 587 6.88 -31.13 10.08
N ASN A 588 6.61 -31.93 9.04
CA ASN A 588 7.63 -32.77 8.39
C ASN A 588 8.74 -31.92 7.74
N VAL A 589 8.37 -30.79 7.15
CA VAL A 589 9.33 -29.84 6.57
C VAL A 589 10.20 -29.20 7.66
N ILE A 590 9.59 -28.76 8.76
CA ILE A 590 10.28 -28.19 9.92
C ILE A 590 11.23 -29.21 10.57
N SER A 591 10.78 -30.44 10.77
CA SER A 591 11.57 -31.49 11.43
C SER A 591 12.74 -31.95 10.56
N GLY A 592 12.54 -32.07 9.24
CA GLY A 592 13.60 -32.33 8.29
C GLY A 592 14.68 -31.25 8.30
N TYR A 593 14.30 -29.98 8.41
CA TYR A 593 15.25 -28.87 8.51
C TYR A 593 15.99 -28.83 9.84
N ASN A 594 15.27 -28.94 10.97
CA ASN A 594 15.89 -28.95 12.30
C ASN A 594 16.86 -30.13 12.44
N SER A 595 16.49 -31.33 11.99
CA SER A 595 17.38 -32.50 12.01
C SER A 595 18.62 -32.31 11.14
N LYS A 596 18.49 -31.67 9.96
CA LYS A 596 19.64 -31.30 9.12
C LYS A 596 20.60 -30.37 9.85
N ILE A 597 20.11 -29.30 10.48
CA ILE A 597 20.96 -28.38 11.26
C ILE A 597 21.65 -29.11 12.41
N TRP A 598 20.91 -29.97 13.13
CA TRP A 598 21.48 -30.76 14.23
C TRP A 598 22.60 -31.68 13.74
N ASN A 599 22.44 -32.32 12.57
CA ASN A 599 23.46 -33.17 11.98
C ASN A 599 24.68 -32.36 11.53
N GLU A 600 24.49 -31.24 10.82
CA GLU A 600 25.57 -30.31 10.43
C GLU A 600 26.34 -29.83 11.66
N PHE A 601 25.64 -29.50 12.73
CA PHE A 601 26.24 -29.08 13.99
C PHE A 601 27.02 -30.22 14.68
N SER A 602 26.44 -31.43 14.73
CA SER A 602 27.11 -32.62 15.29
C SER A 602 28.41 -32.95 14.55
N GLU A 603 28.46 -32.75 13.23
CA GLU A 603 29.67 -32.95 12.45
C GLU A 603 30.73 -31.90 12.74
N ILE A 604 30.33 -30.63 12.90
CA ILE A 604 31.23 -29.53 13.27
C ILE A 604 31.79 -29.76 14.68
N SER A 605 30.94 -30.13 15.65
CA SER A 605 31.38 -30.41 17.02
C SER A 605 32.34 -31.61 17.08
N LYS A 606 32.05 -32.69 16.35
CA LYS A 606 32.98 -33.84 16.20
C LYS A 606 34.34 -33.46 15.62
N LYS A 607 34.39 -32.54 14.66
CA LYS A 607 35.66 -32.05 14.10
C LYS A 607 36.44 -31.19 15.10
N ASN A 608 35.75 -30.41 15.92
CA ASN A 608 36.36 -29.48 16.87
C ASN A 608 36.75 -30.14 18.21
N LEU A 609 36.17 -31.29 18.58
CA LEU A 609 36.50 -32.05 19.80
C LEU A 609 37.98 -32.50 19.89
N LYS A 610 38.80 -32.29 18.85
CA LYS A 610 40.25 -32.52 18.91
C LYS A 610 41.05 -31.42 19.61
N SER A 611 40.43 -30.34 20.07
CA SER A 611 41.10 -29.34 20.90
C SER A 611 40.61 -29.43 22.35
N ASP A 612 41.53 -29.63 23.29
CA ASP A 612 41.27 -29.92 24.72
C ASP A 612 40.55 -28.80 25.53
N ASN A 613 40.12 -27.70 24.88
CA ASN A 613 39.50 -26.55 25.54
C ASN A 613 38.07 -26.23 25.04
N PHE A 614 37.29 -27.21 24.59
CA PHE A 614 35.96 -26.91 24.03
C PHE A 614 34.86 -26.84 25.11
N GLU A 615 34.38 -25.62 25.38
CA GLU A 615 33.04 -25.42 25.97
C GLU A 615 31.99 -26.09 25.07
N ILE A 616 30.92 -26.61 25.68
CA ILE A 616 29.78 -27.19 24.96
C ILE A 616 29.12 -26.08 24.14
N VAL A 617 29.58 -25.90 22.90
CA VAL A 617 28.92 -25.05 21.93
C VAL A 617 27.57 -25.71 21.67
N THR A 618 26.48 -25.01 21.97
CA THR A 618 25.16 -25.39 21.48
C THR A 618 25.07 -24.96 20.01
N PRO A 619 24.31 -25.64 19.14
CA PRO A 619 24.07 -25.11 17.79
C PRO A 619 23.59 -23.68 17.91
N PRO A 620 24.00 -22.76 17.01
CA PRO A 620 23.51 -21.39 17.03
C PRO A 620 21.99 -21.45 17.01
N LEU A 621 21.39 -21.19 18.17
CA LEU A 621 19.98 -21.43 18.44
C LEU A 621 19.09 -20.61 17.50
N ASP A 622 19.65 -19.52 16.99
CA ASP A 622 19.04 -18.60 16.04
C ASP A 622 18.73 -19.23 14.68
N ARG A 623 19.33 -20.39 14.34
CA ARG A 623 19.06 -21.11 13.08
C ARG A 623 17.90 -22.09 13.15
N LEU A 624 17.56 -22.60 14.33
CA LEU A 624 16.43 -23.51 14.51
C LEU A 624 15.13 -22.71 14.48
N PHE A 625 14.06 -23.32 13.97
CA PHE A 625 12.74 -22.71 14.11
C PHE A 625 12.35 -22.62 15.59
N SER A 626 12.01 -21.43 16.04
CA SER A 626 11.57 -21.17 17.41
C SER A 626 10.04 -21.19 17.50
N ALA A 627 9.50 -21.62 18.65
CA ALA A 627 8.07 -21.52 18.93
C ALA A 627 7.53 -20.08 18.89
N VAL A 628 8.40 -19.05 18.89
CA VAL A 628 8.03 -17.64 18.68
C VAL A 628 7.21 -17.44 17.39
N LEU A 629 7.41 -18.30 16.37
CA LEU A 629 6.67 -18.27 15.09
C LEU A 629 5.15 -18.36 15.26
N PHE A 630 4.69 -19.08 16.29
CA PHE A 630 3.27 -19.38 16.48
C PHE A 630 2.57 -18.35 17.39
N VAL A 631 3.30 -17.44 18.04
CA VAL A 631 2.75 -16.53 19.07
C VAL A 631 1.66 -15.59 18.51
N GLY A 632 1.67 -15.31 17.22
CA GLY A 632 0.63 -14.52 16.55
C GLY A 632 -0.74 -15.19 16.48
N ASN A 633 -0.84 -16.50 16.74
CA ASN A 633 -2.07 -17.26 16.67
C ASN A 633 -2.17 -18.24 17.86
N LYS A 634 -2.95 -17.86 18.88
CA LYS A 634 -3.09 -18.63 20.13
C LYS A 634 -3.53 -20.08 19.90
N GLU A 635 -4.51 -20.32 19.03
CA GLU A 635 -5.05 -21.66 18.79
C GLU A 635 -4.01 -22.56 18.10
N LEU A 636 -3.31 -22.02 17.10
CA LEU A 636 -2.19 -22.72 16.47
C LEU A 636 -1.07 -22.98 17.48
N PHE A 637 -0.69 -22.00 18.29
CA PHE A 637 0.33 -22.16 19.33
C PHE A 637 -0.01 -23.29 20.31
N LYS A 638 -1.24 -23.29 20.85
CA LYS A 638 -1.72 -24.33 21.78
C LYS A 638 -1.76 -25.70 21.12
N PHE A 639 -2.21 -25.78 19.87
CA PHE A 639 -2.22 -27.03 19.11
C PHE A 639 -0.81 -27.59 18.88
N ILE A 640 0.12 -26.75 18.41
CA ILE A 640 1.51 -27.15 18.19
C ILE A 640 2.18 -27.58 19.48
N PHE A 641 1.96 -26.85 20.58
CA PHE A 641 2.47 -27.25 21.88
C PHE A 641 1.95 -28.64 22.31
N ARG A 642 0.65 -28.90 22.15
CA ARG A 642 0.05 -30.18 22.58
C ARG A 642 0.49 -31.38 21.74
N LYS A 643 0.65 -31.22 20.42
CA LYS A 643 0.95 -32.33 19.49
C LYS A 643 2.43 -32.45 19.12
N TYR A 644 3.18 -31.35 19.12
CA TYR A 644 4.55 -31.28 18.59
C TYR A 644 5.52 -30.56 19.54
N LYS A 645 5.28 -30.64 20.87
CA LYS A 645 6.12 -29.99 21.90
C LYS A 645 7.62 -30.18 21.65
N ASP A 646 8.03 -31.41 21.36
CA ASP A 646 9.45 -31.79 21.29
C ASP A 646 10.19 -31.24 20.04
N TYR A 647 9.46 -30.62 19.11
CA TYR A 647 10.03 -30.10 17.87
C TYR A 647 10.60 -28.69 18.03
N PHE A 648 10.26 -28.00 19.12
CA PHE A 648 10.59 -26.59 19.34
C PHE A 648 11.15 -26.33 20.73
N LYS A 649 11.92 -25.26 20.83
CA LYS A 649 12.26 -24.64 22.10
C LYS A 649 11.19 -23.65 22.52
N TRP A 650 10.74 -23.78 23.78
CA TRP A 650 9.65 -23.01 24.38
C TRP A 650 10.13 -22.05 25.47
N ASP A 651 11.43 -22.04 25.79
CA ASP A 651 12.07 -21.24 26.84
C ASP A 651 12.42 -19.80 26.42
N SER A 652 12.27 -19.46 25.13
CA SER A 652 12.59 -18.12 24.62
C SER A 652 11.78 -17.02 25.31
N GLN A 653 12.47 -16.09 25.96
CA GLN A 653 11.88 -14.93 26.64
C GLN A 653 10.99 -14.07 25.72
N ILE A 654 11.26 -14.07 24.42
CA ILE A 654 10.48 -13.35 23.40
C ILE A 654 9.04 -13.86 23.35
N ILE A 655 8.83 -15.17 23.56
CA ILE A 655 7.48 -15.77 23.63
C ILE A 655 6.71 -15.11 24.77
N GLY A 656 7.29 -15.12 25.97
CA GLY A 656 6.66 -14.51 27.15
C GLY A 656 6.44 -13.01 26.97
N ILE A 657 7.41 -12.26 26.42
CA ILE A 657 7.28 -10.82 26.16
C ILE A 657 6.11 -10.53 25.22
N LYS A 658 6.01 -11.25 24.09
CA LYS A 658 4.95 -11.03 23.10
C LYS A 658 3.57 -11.39 23.66
N VAL A 659 3.45 -12.51 24.38
CA VAL A 659 2.18 -12.93 24.99
C VAL A 659 1.76 -11.97 26.10
N VAL A 660 2.67 -11.59 27.00
CA VAL A 660 2.37 -10.65 28.08
C VAL A 660 1.93 -9.27 27.54
N ARG A 661 2.52 -8.81 26.43
CA ARG A 661 2.10 -7.57 25.74
C ARG A 661 0.72 -7.68 25.09
N SER A 662 0.28 -8.87 24.69
CA SER A 662 -1.06 -9.09 24.12
C SER A 662 -2.19 -8.92 25.14
N ASN A 663 -1.88 -9.01 26.44
CA ASN A 663 -2.83 -8.98 27.55
C ASN A 663 -3.91 -10.09 27.52
N ASP A 664 -3.69 -11.18 26.75
CA ASP A 664 -4.56 -12.37 26.79
C ASP A 664 -4.24 -13.21 28.03
N LEU A 665 -5.06 -13.08 29.08
CA LEU A 665 -4.86 -13.78 30.35
C LEU A 665 -4.91 -15.30 30.23
N ASP A 666 -5.77 -15.84 29.36
CA ASP A 666 -5.85 -17.29 29.09
C ASP A 666 -4.56 -17.77 28.41
N PHE A 667 -3.97 -16.95 27.54
CA PHE A 667 -2.68 -17.27 26.96
C PHE A 667 -1.53 -17.17 27.96
N ILE A 668 -1.52 -16.15 28.82
CA ILE A 668 -0.53 -16.02 29.90
C ILE A 668 -0.62 -17.21 30.87
N GLN A 669 -1.82 -17.61 31.27
CA GLN A 669 -2.05 -18.78 32.11
C GLN A 669 -1.52 -20.05 31.44
N PHE A 670 -1.80 -20.23 30.14
CA PHE A 670 -1.29 -21.37 29.39
C PHE A 670 0.24 -21.42 29.37
N LEU A 671 0.92 -20.28 29.21
CA LEU A 671 2.38 -20.22 29.30
C LEU A 671 2.88 -20.60 30.69
N PHE A 672 2.21 -20.12 31.75
CA PHE A 672 2.58 -20.39 33.14
C PHE A 672 2.42 -21.88 33.49
N ASP A 673 1.27 -22.47 33.16
CA ASP A 673 0.96 -23.88 33.44
C ASP A 673 1.93 -24.85 32.74
N ASN A 674 2.61 -24.39 31.69
CA ASN A 674 3.51 -25.19 30.87
C ASN A 674 4.99 -24.76 30.93
N ASP A 675 5.34 -23.82 31.82
CA ASP A 675 6.69 -23.26 31.99
C ASP A 675 7.32 -22.75 30.69
N ILE A 676 6.57 -21.93 29.94
CA ILE A 676 6.94 -21.40 28.63
C ILE A 676 7.38 -19.93 28.71
N GLY A 677 8.46 -19.59 28.02
CA GLY A 677 8.85 -18.22 27.71
C GLY A 677 9.40 -17.39 28.87
N ASN A 678 9.79 -18.04 29.97
CA ASN A 678 10.34 -17.40 31.18
C ASN A 678 9.52 -16.18 31.63
N LEU A 679 8.28 -16.44 32.05
CA LEU A 679 7.36 -15.39 32.51
C LEU A 679 7.91 -14.56 33.68
N LYS A 680 8.83 -15.10 34.49
CA LYS A 680 9.54 -14.37 35.56
C LYS A 680 10.35 -13.19 35.00
N PHE A 681 10.94 -13.34 33.82
CA PHE A 681 11.58 -12.24 33.11
C PHE A 681 10.56 -11.38 32.36
N SER A 682 9.60 -12.01 31.66
CA SER A 682 8.65 -11.31 30.78
C SER A 682 7.67 -10.39 31.51
N ILE A 683 7.44 -10.58 32.82
CA ILE A 683 6.60 -9.69 33.64
C ILE A 683 7.07 -8.23 33.59
N ASN A 684 8.36 -8.01 33.37
CA ASN A 684 8.97 -6.68 33.22
C ASN A 684 8.49 -5.93 31.97
N PHE A 685 7.83 -6.63 31.03
CA PHE A 685 7.34 -6.09 29.76
C PHE A 685 5.82 -5.95 29.70
N CYS A 686 5.13 -6.19 30.83
CA CYS A 686 3.70 -5.93 30.96
C CYS A 686 3.36 -4.47 30.65
N THR A 687 2.38 -4.25 29.78
CA THR A 687 1.90 -2.90 29.41
C THR A 687 0.57 -2.54 30.07
N ASN A 688 -0.07 -3.49 30.78
CA ASN A 688 -1.40 -3.33 31.38
C ASN A 688 -1.43 -3.80 32.84
N ARG A 689 -2.17 -3.07 33.69
CA ARG A 689 -2.44 -3.41 35.10
C ARG A 689 -3.07 -4.78 35.27
N VAL A 690 -3.99 -5.17 34.39
CA VAL A 690 -4.72 -6.45 34.50
C VAL A 690 -3.74 -7.62 34.43
N SER A 691 -2.86 -7.62 33.43
CA SER A 691 -1.81 -8.64 33.27
C SER A 691 -0.80 -8.60 34.42
N ILE A 692 -0.38 -7.41 34.86
CA ILE A 692 0.51 -7.26 36.01
C ILE A 692 -0.11 -7.90 37.25
N LYS A 693 -1.33 -7.51 37.60
CA LYS A 693 -2.04 -7.97 38.79
C LYS A 693 -2.24 -9.49 38.74
N TYR A 694 -2.60 -10.01 37.58
CA TYR A 694 -2.73 -11.44 37.36
C TYR A 694 -1.40 -12.17 37.61
N MET A 695 -0.31 -11.70 36.99
CA MET A 695 0.99 -12.34 37.13
C MET A 695 1.56 -12.23 38.55
N THR A 696 1.37 -11.12 39.25
CA THR A 696 1.89 -10.95 40.62
C THR A 696 1.01 -11.61 41.67
N GLU A 697 -0.30 -11.39 41.64
CA GLU A 697 -1.22 -11.83 42.69
C GLU A 697 -1.76 -13.24 42.45
N THR A 698 -1.98 -13.64 41.19
CA THR A 698 -2.51 -14.99 40.86
C THR A 698 -1.38 -15.99 40.59
N LEU A 699 -0.34 -15.59 39.84
CA LEU A 699 0.77 -16.48 39.50
C LEU A 699 1.96 -16.41 40.47
N GLY A 700 1.96 -15.46 41.40
CA GLY A 700 3.04 -15.30 42.39
C GLY A 700 4.39 -14.88 41.81
N LEU A 701 4.40 -14.19 40.66
CA LEU A 701 5.62 -13.73 39.99
C LEU A 701 6.10 -12.37 40.55
N TYR A 702 7.41 -12.17 40.55
CA TYR A 702 8.07 -10.95 41.06
C TYR A 702 8.83 -10.23 39.94
N PHE A 703 8.86 -8.90 39.99
CA PHE A 703 9.62 -8.06 39.06
C PHE A 703 11.13 -8.17 39.30
N SER A 704 11.94 -7.86 38.28
CA SER A 704 13.39 -7.74 38.50
C SER A 704 13.74 -6.55 39.40
N GLU A 705 14.89 -6.62 40.08
CA GLU A 705 15.38 -5.54 40.95
C GLU A 705 15.55 -4.22 40.18
N ASP A 706 16.03 -4.28 38.93
CA ASP A 706 16.32 -3.09 38.11
C ASP A 706 15.15 -2.60 37.25
N LEU A 707 13.94 -3.20 37.34
CA LEU A 707 12.82 -2.81 36.49
C LEU A 707 12.48 -1.31 36.55
N LEU A 708 12.54 -0.72 37.76
CA LEU A 708 12.24 0.71 37.94
C LEU A 708 13.25 1.60 37.20
N VAL A 709 14.51 1.18 37.11
CA VAL A 709 15.54 1.84 36.31
C VAL A 709 15.14 1.84 34.84
N SER A 710 14.79 0.68 34.29
CA SER A 710 14.39 0.56 32.88
C SER A 710 13.12 1.37 32.50
N ILE A 711 12.19 1.53 33.45
CA ILE A 711 11.00 2.37 33.26
C ILE A 711 11.38 3.84 33.26
N CYS A 712 12.27 4.26 34.16
CA CYS A 712 12.74 5.64 34.24
C CYS A 712 13.62 6.04 33.05
N GLU A 713 14.38 5.13 32.48
CA GLU A 713 15.29 5.40 31.36
C GLU A 713 14.61 5.47 29.99
N ASN A 714 13.49 4.77 29.80
CA ASN A 714 12.72 4.88 28.58
C ASN A 714 12.12 6.30 28.46
N GLN A 715 12.83 7.20 27.77
CA GLN A 715 12.54 8.65 27.71
C GLN A 715 11.17 8.98 27.08
N ASN A 716 10.57 8.07 26.32
CA ASN A 716 9.31 8.30 25.63
C ASN A 716 8.07 8.16 26.51
N ILE A 717 8.21 7.88 27.81
CA ILE A 717 7.07 7.50 28.63
C ILE A 717 6.55 8.63 29.53
N ASN A 718 6.14 9.75 28.90
CA ASN A 718 5.25 10.75 29.52
C ASN A 718 3.77 10.31 29.56
N ASN A 719 3.45 9.07 29.18
CA ASN A 719 2.08 8.57 29.15
C ASN A 719 1.54 8.30 30.57
N TRP A 720 0.27 8.62 30.84
CA TRP A 720 -0.37 8.35 32.14
C TRP A 720 -0.23 6.91 32.62
N ASN A 721 -0.26 5.94 31.69
CA ASN A 721 -0.09 4.52 32.01
C ASN A 721 1.27 4.21 32.68
N SER A 722 2.32 4.93 32.36
CA SER A 722 3.65 4.66 32.94
C SER A 722 3.80 5.19 34.35
N ASN A 723 3.23 6.36 34.64
CA ASN A 723 3.19 6.89 35.99
C ASN A 723 2.42 5.94 36.91
N TYR A 724 1.35 5.35 36.39
CA TYR A 724 0.59 4.36 37.12
C TYR A 724 1.37 3.05 37.32
N ILE A 725 1.94 2.48 36.26
CA ILE A 725 2.72 1.23 36.32
C ILE A 725 3.93 1.41 37.24
N PHE A 726 4.64 2.55 37.16
CA PHE A 726 5.74 2.89 38.05
C PHE A 726 5.31 2.87 39.52
N ASN A 727 4.23 3.58 39.87
CA ASN A 727 3.72 3.62 41.24
C ASN A 727 3.25 2.24 41.73
N TYR A 728 2.61 1.46 40.86
CA TYR A 728 2.20 0.10 41.19
C TYR A 728 3.42 -0.79 41.51
N ILE A 729 4.45 -0.76 40.65
CA ILE A 729 5.68 -1.55 40.86
C ILE A 729 6.42 -1.08 42.12
N LEU A 730 6.53 0.23 42.34
CA LEU A 730 7.15 0.79 43.53
C LEU A 730 6.45 0.29 44.81
N ASN A 731 5.13 0.44 44.88
CA ASN A 731 4.35 -0.03 46.02
C ASN A 731 4.41 -1.56 46.17
N PHE A 732 4.42 -2.30 45.07
CA PHE A 732 4.60 -3.75 45.09
C PHE A 732 5.95 -4.15 45.70
N LYS A 733 7.04 -3.47 45.34
CA LYS A 733 8.36 -3.71 45.92
C LYS A 733 8.42 -3.36 47.41
N ILE A 734 7.81 -2.24 47.81
CA ILE A 734 7.69 -1.82 49.22
C ILE A 734 6.91 -2.84 50.05
N ASN A 735 5.81 -3.38 49.52
CA ASN A 735 5.01 -4.37 50.23
C ASN A 735 5.69 -5.76 50.30
N ASN A 736 6.69 -6.00 49.45
CA ASN A 736 7.40 -7.28 49.36
C ASN A 736 8.89 -7.12 49.70
N LEU A 737 9.24 -6.27 50.67
CA LEU A 737 10.63 -5.99 51.04
C LEU A 737 11.43 -7.20 51.52
N ASN A 738 10.78 -8.30 51.92
CA ASN A 738 11.48 -9.56 52.21
C ASN A 738 12.10 -10.18 50.95
N HIS A 739 11.61 -9.85 49.76
CA HIS A 739 12.15 -10.28 48.47
C HIS A 739 13.09 -9.24 47.83
N TYR A 740 12.95 -7.96 48.17
CA TYR A 740 13.78 -6.89 47.61
C TYR A 740 14.68 -6.29 48.68
N GLN A 741 15.99 -6.55 48.59
CA GLN A 741 16.95 -5.96 49.53
C GLN A 741 16.98 -4.43 49.44
N TYR A 742 16.84 -3.90 48.22
CA TYR A 742 16.80 -2.47 47.94
C TYR A 742 15.75 -2.13 46.87
N VAL A 743 15.21 -0.92 46.93
CA VAL A 743 14.55 -0.27 45.80
C VAL A 743 15.62 0.45 44.98
N VAL A 744 15.94 -0.10 43.82
CA VAL A 744 16.96 0.43 42.91
C VAL A 744 16.35 1.52 42.02
N ILE A 745 16.97 2.71 42.01
CA ILE A 745 16.55 3.85 41.19
C ILE A 745 17.74 4.49 40.47
N PRO A 746 17.60 4.99 39.23
CA PRO A 746 18.68 5.68 38.54
C PRO A 746 18.94 7.04 39.18
N GLN A 747 20.20 7.46 39.22
CA GLN A 747 20.60 8.79 39.68
C GLN A 747 19.96 9.90 38.83
N THR A 748 19.80 9.66 37.52
CA THR A 748 19.20 10.61 36.57
C THR A 748 17.69 10.36 36.40
N MET A 749 16.91 10.43 37.48
CA MET A 749 15.45 10.46 37.35
C MET A 749 14.98 11.81 36.81
N LYS A 750 14.71 11.89 35.50
CA LYS A 750 14.20 13.13 34.86
C LYS A 750 12.74 13.45 35.20
N ASN A 751 11.94 12.44 35.55
CA ASN A 751 10.51 12.62 35.82
C ASN A 751 10.27 12.96 37.29
N TYR A 752 9.95 14.23 37.57
CA TYR A 752 9.66 14.72 38.91
C TYR A 752 8.58 13.92 39.65
N LYS A 753 7.63 13.29 38.93
CA LYS A 753 6.57 12.47 39.53
C LYS A 753 7.13 11.21 40.17
N TYR A 754 8.16 10.60 39.57
CA TYR A 754 8.81 9.41 40.11
C TYR A 754 9.59 9.75 41.38
N CYS A 755 10.36 10.84 41.33
CA CYS A 755 11.07 11.35 42.51
C CYS A 755 10.09 11.64 43.65
N LYS A 756 8.99 12.34 43.37
CA LYS A 756 7.98 12.67 44.37
C LYS A 756 7.30 11.42 44.95
N SER A 757 7.02 10.41 44.13
CA SER A 757 6.47 9.13 44.62
C SER A 757 7.43 8.41 45.57
N ILE A 758 8.73 8.44 45.30
CA ILE A 758 9.75 7.85 46.18
C ILE A 758 9.85 8.67 47.48
N GLU A 759 9.96 9.99 47.36
CA GLU A 759 10.01 10.91 48.50
C GLU A 759 8.82 10.72 49.45
N ILE A 760 7.59 10.63 48.92
CA ILE A 760 6.38 10.39 49.72
C ILE A 760 6.50 9.08 50.50
N ASN A 761 7.02 8.01 49.89
CA ASN A 761 7.22 6.72 50.54
C ASN A 761 8.36 6.74 51.56
N ILE A 762 9.36 7.61 51.40
CA ILE A 762 10.39 7.80 52.44
C ILE A 762 9.81 8.59 53.62
N CYS A 763 9.14 9.70 53.35
CA CYS A 763 8.57 10.59 54.37
C CYS A 763 7.49 9.91 55.23
N ASN A 764 6.71 8.99 54.67
CA ASN A 764 5.69 8.25 55.42
C ASN A 764 6.25 7.00 56.15
N GLY A 765 7.55 6.71 56.00
CA GLY A 765 8.20 5.55 56.60
C GLY A 765 7.93 4.21 55.91
N SER A 766 7.22 4.16 54.78
CA SER A 766 6.99 2.92 54.03
C SER A 766 8.26 2.42 53.34
N LEU A 767 9.18 3.33 53.00
CA LEU A 767 10.48 3.05 52.38
C LEU A 767 11.60 3.70 53.20
N LEU A 768 12.34 2.89 53.96
CA LEU A 768 13.52 3.39 54.67
C LEU A 768 14.57 3.89 53.67
N SER A 769 15.18 5.05 53.93
CA SER A 769 16.19 5.66 53.06
C SER A 769 17.38 4.73 52.79
N GLU A 770 17.78 3.95 53.79
CA GLU A 770 18.84 2.92 53.70
C GLU A 770 18.50 1.79 52.71
N ARG A 771 17.21 1.60 52.40
CA ARG A 771 16.74 0.62 51.42
C ARG A 771 16.61 1.21 50.01
N VAL A 772 16.96 2.48 49.81
CA VAL A 772 17.00 3.09 48.47
C VAL A 772 18.42 3.04 47.95
N LYS A 773 18.65 2.28 46.88
CA LYS A 773 19.95 2.22 46.20
C LYS A 773 19.88 3.07 44.93
N ILE A 774 20.63 4.16 44.91
CA ILE A 774 20.78 5.01 43.73
C ILE A 774 21.94 4.48 42.88
N ILE A 775 21.71 4.20 41.59
CA ILE A 775 22.76 3.78 40.66
C ILE A 775 23.12 4.94 39.73
N ASN A 776 24.41 5.26 39.63
CA ASN A 776 24.95 6.22 38.67
C ASN A 776 25.06 5.56 37.30
N ASN A 777 24.10 5.78 36.42
CA ASN A 777 24.23 5.37 35.02
C ASN A 777 25.01 6.46 34.28
N SER A 778 26.34 6.30 34.20
CA SER A 778 27.31 7.28 33.68
C SER A 778 27.39 7.37 32.15
N THR A 779 26.35 6.99 31.41
CA THR A 779 26.40 6.98 29.93
C THR A 779 25.46 8.02 29.32
N HIS A 780 26.07 9.10 28.79
CA HIS A 780 25.51 10.11 27.87
C HIS A 780 24.68 11.27 28.44
N PHE A 781 25.33 12.24 29.09
CA PHE A 781 24.85 13.63 29.02
C PHE A 781 25.38 14.28 27.73
N ASN A 782 24.51 14.52 26.75
CA ASN A 782 24.85 15.36 25.59
C ASN A 782 25.05 16.82 26.05
N ARG A 783 26.12 17.48 25.58
CA ARG A 783 26.51 18.89 25.77
C ARG A 783 25.31 19.87 25.79
N ASP A 784 24.35 19.70 24.89
CA ASP A 784 23.17 20.59 24.79
C ASP A 784 22.31 20.56 26.06
N THR A 785 22.21 19.39 26.70
CA THR A 785 21.44 19.21 27.93
C THR A 785 22.14 19.90 29.11
N MET A 786 23.48 19.94 29.10
CA MET A 786 24.30 20.59 30.12
C MET A 786 24.29 22.12 30.03
N GLU A 787 24.45 22.68 28.82
CA GLU A 787 24.39 24.14 28.64
C GLU A 787 23.04 24.69 29.12
N LYS A 788 21.96 23.95 28.87
CA LYS A 788 20.62 24.30 29.34
C LYS A 788 20.49 24.26 30.87
N TRP A 789 21.02 23.23 31.53
CA TRP A 789 21.02 23.11 32.99
C TRP A 789 21.78 24.27 33.67
N PHE A 790 22.97 24.62 33.18
CA PHE A 790 23.75 25.75 33.70
C PHE A 790 23.02 27.09 33.51
N PHE A 791 22.36 27.28 32.35
CA PHE A 791 21.61 28.50 32.07
C PHE A 791 20.38 28.65 33.00
N GLU A 792 19.65 27.56 33.24
CA GLU A 792 18.51 27.55 34.16
C GLU A 792 18.93 27.84 35.61
N ASN A 793 20.02 27.24 36.08
CA ASN A 793 20.52 27.51 37.44
C ASN A 793 21.08 28.92 37.59
N THR A 794 21.71 29.48 36.57
CA THR A 794 22.14 30.89 36.57
C THR A 794 20.96 31.84 36.73
N ARG A 795 19.83 31.53 36.07
CA ARG A 795 18.60 32.31 36.20
C ARG A 795 17.99 32.19 37.60
N ASN A 796 18.10 31.02 38.23
CA ASN A 796 17.67 30.80 39.60
C ASN A 796 18.53 31.58 40.60
N ILE A 797 19.86 31.61 40.43
CA ILE A 797 20.76 32.45 41.25
C ILE A 797 20.33 33.91 41.19
N ALA A 798 20.12 34.45 39.98
CA ALA A 798 19.70 35.84 39.81
C ALA A 798 18.36 36.15 40.50
N LYS A 799 17.39 35.21 40.43
CA LYS A 799 16.11 35.33 41.16
C LYS A 799 16.30 35.29 42.67
N ILE A 800 17.10 34.36 43.18
CA ILE A 800 17.33 34.20 44.62
C ILE A 800 18.01 35.44 45.22
N ILE A 801 18.97 36.02 44.49
CA ILE A 801 19.64 37.27 44.87
C ILE A 801 18.64 38.44 44.89
N ALA A 802 17.79 38.56 43.85
CA ALA A 802 16.75 39.59 43.81
C ALA A 802 15.73 39.48 44.96
N LEU A 803 15.52 38.26 45.49
CA LEU A 803 14.59 37.98 46.58
C LEU A 803 15.25 38.09 47.98
N GLY A 804 16.56 38.33 48.07
CA GLY A 804 17.29 38.40 49.35
C GLY A 804 17.32 37.08 50.13
N ASN A 805 17.02 35.94 49.50
CA ASN A 805 16.97 34.64 50.18
C ASN A 805 18.34 33.95 50.17
N TYR A 806 19.23 34.41 51.06
CA TYR A 806 20.63 34.00 51.08
C TYR A 806 20.86 32.53 51.47
N TYR A 807 19.94 31.86 52.16
CA TYR A 807 20.09 30.44 52.50
C TYR A 807 20.03 29.55 51.24
N HIS A 808 19.01 29.73 50.40
CA HIS A 808 18.90 28.99 49.14
C HIS A 808 20.06 29.30 48.17
N LEU A 809 20.64 30.50 48.26
CA LEU A 809 21.81 30.85 47.46
C LEU A 809 23.02 30.00 47.85
N VAL A 810 23.24 29.77 49.16
CA VAL A 810 24.35 28.96 49.65
C VAL A 810 24.20 27.50 49.21
N ASP A 811 23.01 26.91 49.32
CA ASP A 811 22.78 25.53 48.89
C ASP A 811 23.01 25.35 47.39
N LEU A 812 22.50 26.27 46.57
CA LEU A 812 22.69 26.24 45.12
C LEU A 812 24.16 26.47 44.73
N LEU A 813 24.88 27.35 45.44
CA LEU A 813 26.31 27.57 45.21
C LEU A 813 27.16 26.37 45.63
N ASN A 814 26.82 25.68 46.73
CA ASN A 814 27.48 24.45 47.15
C ASN A 814 27.26 23.32 46.12
N GLU A 815 26.05 23.20 45.59
CA GLU A 815 25.74 22.25 44.51
C GLU A 815 26.60 22.56 43.27
N ILE A 816 26.67 23.82 42.85
CA ILE A 816 27.51 24.24 41.72
C ILE A 816 29.01 24.02 41.98
N GLU A 817 29.52 24.28 43.19
CA GLU A 817 30.91 24.06 43.57
C GLU A 817 31.27 22.57 43.55
N GLN A 818 30.39 21.72 44.06
CA GLN A 818 30.55 20.26 44.01
C GLN A 818 30.67 19.77 42.57
N TYR A 819 29.84 20.32 41.67
CA TYR A 819 29.91 19.99 40.25
C TYR A 819 31.12 20.63 39.54
N SER A 820 31.53 21.84 39.92
CA SER A 820 32.61 22.58 39.25
C SER A 820 33.95 21.85 39.27
N ASN A 821 34.25 21.15 40.36
CA ASN A 821 35.48 20.39 40.53
C ASN A 821 35.55 19.13 39.64
N SER A 822 34.41 18.69 39.07
CA SER A 822 34.31 17.51 38.20
C SER A 822 34.30 17.80 36.70
N PHE A 823 34.49 19.06 36.27
CA PHE A 823 34.35 19.46 34.87
C PHE A 823 35.67 19.74 34.14
N VAL A 824 35.95 18.95 33.10
CA VAL A 824 36.98 19.22 32.09
C VAL A 824 36.26 19.66 30.80
N GLY A 825 36.53 20.87 30.29
CA GLY A 825 36.23 21.24 28.90
C GLY A 825 35.21 22.36 28.63
N CYS A 826 34.44 22.84 29.62
CA CYS A 826 33.69 24.10 29.50
C CYS A 826 34.53 25.22 30.09
N ASN A 827 34.59 26.43 29.49
CA ASN A 827 35.23 27.60 30.13
C ASN A 827 34.24 28.21 31.14
N PRO A 828 34.23 27.78 32.41
CA PRO A 828 33.19 28.15 33.36
C PRO A 828 33.36 29.62 33.78
N LYS A 829 34.57 30.18 33.56
CA LYS A 829 34.93 31.56 33.84
C LYS A 829 34.06 32.55 33.07
N TYR A 830 33.69 32.26 31.81
CA TYR A 830 32.85 33.15 31.01
C TYR A 830 31.41 33.21 31.54
N ILE A 831 30.83 32.04 31.83
CA ILE A 831 29.45 31.93 32.35
C ILE A 831 29.38 32.54 33.75
N PHE A 832 30.30 32.17 34.65
CA PHE A 832 30.32 32.65 36.02
C PHE A 832 30.62 34.16 36.12
N LYS A 833 31.54 34.71 35.30
CA LYS A 833 31.81 36.17 35.27
C LYS A 833 30.59 36.97 34.82
N ARG A 834 29.79 36.45 33.89
CA ARG A 834 28.54 37.09 33.45
C ARG A 834 27.51 37.11 34.58
N SER A 835 27.36 35.99 35.31
CA SER A 835 26.49 35.87 36.48
C SER A 835 26.94 36.76 37.65
N TYR A 836 28.24 36.83 37.91
CA TYR A 836 28.85 37.64 38.95
C TYR A 836 28.66 39.15 38.70
N ASN A 837 28.85 39.61 37.46
CA ASN A 837 28.61 41.02 37.11
C ASN A 837 27.15 41.45 37.32
N ILE A 838 26.19 40.54 37.12
CA ILE A 838 24.76 40.79 37.41
C ILE A 838 24.52 40.89 38.92
N ALA A 839 25.27 40.14 39.72
CA ALA A 839 25.09 40.03 41.17
C ALA A 839 25.86 41.09 41.99
N HIS A 840 26.78 41.84 41.37
CA HIS A 840 27.74 42.71 42.08
C HIS A 840 27.09 43.81 42.94
N VAL A 841 25.83 44.16 42.71
CA VAL A 841 25.11 45.17 43.51
C VAL A 841 24.68 44.63 44.89
N GLY A 842 24.52 43.31 45.06
CA GLY A 842 24.00 42.72 46.31
C GLY A 842 25.04 42.03 47.21
N ILE A 843 26.21 41.67 46.67
CA ILE A 843 27.14 40.73 47.32
C ILE A 843 28.00 41.39 48.42
N GLU A 844 28.26 42.71 48.38
CA GLU A 844 29.21 43.35 49.32
C GLU A 844 28.78 43.31 50.80
N TYR A 845 27.51 43.01 51.09
CA TYR A 845 26.99 43.04 52.47
C TYR A 845 27.07 41.72 53.25
N ASN A 846 27.53 40.59 52.67
CA ASN A 846 27.59 39.31 53.38
C ASN A 846 28.95 38.57 53.26
N PRO A 847 29.74 38.47 54.34
CA PRO A 847 31.07 37.85 54.31
C PRO A 847 31.06 36.34 54.02
N LYS A 848 29.99 35.59 54.37
CA LYS A 848 29.89 34.15 54.03
C LYS A 848 29.79 33.93 52.51
N ILE A 849 28.94 34.72 51.85
CA ILE A 849 28.76 34.64 50.39
C ILE A 849 30.05 35.06 49.68
N LYS A 850 30.71 36.12 50.19
CA LYS A 850 32.01 36.57 49.67
C LYS A 850 33.06 35.45 49.74
N ASN A 851 33.10 34.67 50.81
CA ASN A 851 34.05 33.55 50.95
C ASN A 851 33.73 32.37 50.03
N ILE A 852 32.46 31.99 49.85
CA ILE A 852 32.08 30.91 48.91
C ILE A 852 32.40 31.33 47.47
N ILE A 853 32.05 32.55 47.08
CA ILE A 853 32.37 33.07 45.74
C ILE A 853 33.89 33.14 45.54
N LYS A 854 34.65 33.52 46.57
CA LYS A 854 36.11 33.50 46.53
C LYS A 854 36.65 32.07 46.35
N SER A 855 36.11 31.07 47.06
CA SER A 855 36.45 29.64 46.88
C SER A 855 36.19 29.16 45.45
N ILE A 856 35.00 29.48 44.90
CA ILE A 856 34.64 29.14 43.52
C ILE A 856 35.57 29.83 42.52
N LEU A 857 35.90 31.11 42.73
CA LEU A 857 36.84 31.83 41.85
C LEU A 857 38.28 31.31 41.96
N GLU A 858 38.72 30.88 43.15
CA GLU A 858 40.03 30.26 43.38
C GLU A 858 40.13 28.88 42.73
N SER A 859 39.12 28.01 42.91
CA SER A 859 39.04 26.71 42.23
C SER A 859 38.97 26.87 40.70
N LEU A 860 38.23 27.86 40.19
CA LEU A 860 38.22 28.21 38.77
C LEU A 860 39.56 28.79 38.26
N ASN A 861 40.32 29.51 39.09
CA ASN A 861 41.66 29.97 38.73
C ASN A 861 42.67 28.81 38.71
N GLN A 862 42.55 27.82 39.60
CA GLN A 862 43.37 26.60 39.55
C GLN A 862 43.16 25.83 38.24
N ILE A 863 41.94 25.82 37.70
CA ILE A 863 41.62 25.21 36.39
C ILE A 863 42.31 25.95 35.23
N SER A 864 42.63 27.25 35.37
CA SER A 864 43.24 28.04 34.28
C SER A 864 44.75 27.82 34.06
N ASN A 865 45.44 27.06 34.91
CA ASN A 865 46.87 26.76 34.73
C ASN A 865 47.15 25.60 33.75
N ILE A 866 46.16 25.14 33.00
CA ILE A 866 46.34 24.19 31.89
C ILE A 866 46.59 25.00 30.59
N GLN A 867 47.74 25.68 30.52
CA GLN A 867 48.15 26.47 29.35
C GLN A 867 48.82 25.63 28.23
N SER A 868 48.63 24.31 28.22
CA SER A 868 49.15 23.42 27.15
C SER A 868 48.06 22.78 26.28
N TRP A 869 46.82 23.27 26.37
CA TRP A 869 45.71 23.00 25.45
C TRP A 869 45.21 24.34 24.90
#